data_AF-F4PGV5-F1
#
_entry.id   AF-F4PGV5-F1
#
_cell.length_a   1.000
_cell.length_b   1.000
_cell.length_c   1.000
_cell.angle_alpha   90.00
_cell.angle_beta   90.00
_cell.angle_gamma   90.00
#
_symmetry.space_group_name_H-M   'P 1'
#
loop_
_entity.id
_entity.type
_entity.pdbx_description
1 polymer ?
#
loop_
_entity_poly.entity_id
_entity_poly.type
_entity_poly.pdbx_seq_one_letter_code
_entity_poly.pdbx_strand_id
1 'polypeptide(L)'
;MIDPWRVVVRAIIIDYKERDNRMSNHRDEDDEEEEEVEEFDVDLGNNESFLDTLVNQETRRRPNQSPVFGYIYSPRCMRGAGLVIGIIALLFSAVLLSISFSDLNKTNDNSSDDTAIDFTNKLPLWVLNNIDITRIKSNVQYLSSDLLEGRAPGTRGEELATLFIQSQYQSSSIEPMGENGGYFQNVNLYSINNITTTSLNFSASDKSPVNLTYLTDFVTSTEMQESSISLSQISVVFVGHGVSSKEMQWDDYNSTTVSVKGKIAMILLGAPESFNSSATAYFGRKDYKLSAARDHGAVGVILVHTDATYGYPWPYVQSKASDTKYMLQEAPQQLQVVAMVNEAAANKIIDQSADPTHLKGWQVRAGDSALAKLFLPFDIGLLVSFDLDCVGSAVVGRNVIGGIVGDKNPDQVVIVMAHHDHLGMKQSTVPGGAPTIYHGAVDDASGVGILLELANILGLYNKVASTNTFSQVGLISPPDRTILFVSTTAEEGGLLGAKHFLSAFNKTKQIVAVINYDGANVLNETLDIVSVGMGLSPDLDLFISTAADDENKMIVTQDPLPQLHLLYRNDALVFLQNQIPSVMLSMGTRFKGMMNDTYYQAVITDYFTNVYHTPADIVKPEYTFLGAVQQSVIWDWGRFLYPSFSFENQIDNNNSTMNHSTDDNIPMEVIKDQQVERNKMEEGENKRNEDFQPVSLDSSQLDQSNTNNNVKYQKRQLLKKRIIGLSIVLLITTVNTTSSELSQYILVNDYYKPFLMIYYNMIWLILALPIELAVFYGKHIKNNSNEPLIQSLHREFLIDNKVTLKTVAWVTFLMSILYTGLNYIWILGLPLTEVSTSNALFQSATIYVFFLSIWILKEKPTILKSVSVIFFIAGVVGILLADRASSVGAYEFPDAVKGDIMMVAAAALYGVWQVLTAKFLVDKNRTMVHSYIGLMGFWCLLFGIPVLLALHYSGYETFEMPTTSRSAGLISVSAFLTFTANYLINWGLSLVSPLAVRGAELLIIPATLLFDIFVKKVVFPAISIPGFLFIIFGFLIMMFVENIQLKRRQRTKHQQQQSHQRMSSLDVDNTDNTNPPTLSLKIINFMRRNLV
;
A
#
# COMPACT_ATOMS: atom_id res chain seq x y z
N MET A 1 41.46 2.38 -33.31
CA MET A 1 40.88 3.17 -32.19
C MET A 1 40.16 4.35 -32.80
N ILE A 2 38.82 4.27 -32.85
CA ILE A 2 37.95 5.27 -33.47
C ILE A 2 37.52 6.24 -32.36
N ASP A 3 37.71 7.53 -32.59
CA ASP A 3 37.37 8.64 -31.71
C ASP A 3 35.84 8.87 -31.71
N PRO A 4 35.12 8.62 -30.59
CA PRO A 4 33.66 8.74 -30.51
C PRO A 4 33.12 10.16 -30.75
N TRP A 5 33.98 11.19 -30.67
CA TRP A 5 33.57 12.58 -30.81
C TRP A 5 33.31 13.00 -32.26
N ARG A 6 33.93 12.34 -33.25
CA ARG A 6 33.77 12.71 -34.67
C ARG A 6 32.43 12.26 -35.27
N VAL A 7 31.79 11.22 -34.73
CA VAL A 7 30.50 10.71 -35.23
C VAL A 7 29.33 11.61 -34.80
N VAL A 8 29.37 12.13 -33.57
CA VAL A 8 28.31 13.01 -33.03
C VAL A 8 28.35 14.39 -33.69
N VAL A 9 29.54 14.92 -33.97
CA VAL A 9 29.69 16.21 -34.65
C VAL A 9 29.27 16.15 -36.13
N ARG A 10 29.51 15.02 -36.82
CA ARG A 10 29.01 14.84 -38.20
C ARG A 10 27.49 14.71 -38.26
N ALA A 11 26.85 14.04 -37.29
CA ALA A 11 25.38 13.91 -37.26
C ALA A 11 24.67 15.27 -37.06
N ILE A 12 25.28 16.18 -36.29
CA ILE A 12 24.71 17.52 -36.03
C ILE A 12 24.92 18.48 -37.21
N ILE A 13 26.02 18.33 -37.96
CA ILE A 13 26.30 19.16 -39.15
C ILE A 13 25.44 18.74 -40.36
N ILE A 14 25.01 17.47 -40.44
CA ILE A 14 24.14 16.98 -41.52
C ILE A 14 22.70 17.53 -41.37
N ASP A 15 22.16 17.67 -40.15
CA ASP A 15 20.83 18.27 -39.91
C ASP A 15 20.79 19.79 -40.21
N TYR A 16 21.94 20.47 -40.19
CA TYR A 16 22.05 21.89 -40.55
C TYR A 16 22.02 22.12 -42.07
N LYS A 17 22.55 21.19 -42.87
CA LYS A 17 22.50 21.28 -44.35
C LYS A 17 21.14 20.88 -44.94
N GLU A 18 20.39 19.97 -44.31
CA GLU A 18 19.05 19.59 -44.79
C GLU A 18 17.95 20.62 -44.43
N ARG A 19 18.16 21.45 -43.41
CA ARG A 19 17.22 22.51 -43.02
C ARG A 19 17.35 23.82 -43.81
N ASP A 20 18.55 24.17 -44.27
CA ASP A 20 18.76 25.37 -45.09
C ASP A 20 18.25 25.19 -46.53
N ASN A 21 18.27 23.96 -47.07
CA ASN A 21 17.74 23.65 -48.40
C ASN A 21 16.20 23.62 -48.49
N ARG A 22 15.46 23.74 -47.38
CA ARG A 22 13.98 23.83 -47.38
C ARG A 22 13.44 25.26 -47.33
N MET A 23 14.30 26.28 -47.25
CA MET A 23 13.88 27.69 -47.17
C MET A 23 14.42 28.58 -48.31
N SER A 24 14.95 27.99 -49.38
CA SER A 24 15.24 28.70 -50.63
C SER A 24 15.05 27.80 -51.85
N ASN A 25 13.84 27.82 -52.44
CA ASN A 25 13.65 28.12 -53.87
C ASN A 25 12.21 27.85 -54.32
N HIS A 26 11.52 28.93 -54.68
CA HIS A 26 10.62 28.95 -55.82
C HIS A 26 11.42 29.53 -56.99
N ARG A 27 11.74 28.68 -57.97
CA ARG A 27 11.81 28.92 -59.42
C ARG A 27 13.02 28.29 -60.09
N ASP A 28 12.62 27.51 -61.08
CA ASP A 28 13.23 27.20 -62.37
C ASP A 28 14.31 26.12 -62.44
N GLU A 29 14.06 25.27 -63.44
CA GLU A 29 14.63 23.98 -63.81
C GLU A 29 16.06 24.11 -64.36
N ASP A 30 16.68 22.93 -64.45
CA ASP A 30 17.74 22.51 -65.36
C ASP A 30 19.18 22.38 -64.82
N ASP A 31 19.60 21.12 -64.99
CA ASP A 31 20.92 20.58 -65.28
C ASP A 31 21.92 20.21 -64.16
N GLU A 32 22.27 18.92 -64.27
CA GLU A 32 23.26 18.10 -63.60
C GLU A 32 24.69 18.60 -63.89
N GLU A 33 25.61 18.41 -62.95
CA GLU A 33 26.78 17.52 -63.10
C GLU A 33 27.76 17.65 -61.92
N GLU A 34 28.46 16.53 -61.72
CA GLU A 34 29.45 16.19 -60.70
C GLU A 34 30.69 17.11 -60.75
N GLU A 35 31.42 17.27 -59.64
CA GLU A 35 32.89 17.11 -59.65
C GLU A 35 33.57 17.11 -58.27
N GLU A 36 34.78 16.58 -58.31
CA GLU A 36 35.63 15.94 -57.30
C GLU A 36 36.45 16.88 -56.38
N VAL A 37 36.83 16.30 -55.22
CA VAL A 37 38.17 16.24 -54.59
C VAL A 37 39.11 17.46 -54.70
N GLU A 38 39.58 17.98 -53.55
CA GLU A 38 41.03 18.00 -53.25
C GLU A 38 41.37 18.37 -51.79
N GLU A 39 42.39 17.66 -51.31
CA GLU A 39 43.03 17.65 -50.01
C GLU A 39 44.30 18.51 -50.10
N PHE A 40 44.61 19.36 -49.12
CA PHE A 40 45.99 19.80 -48.93
C PHE A 40 46.34 20.05 -47.46
N ASP A 41 47.43 19.38 -47.10
CA ASP A 41 48.15 19.31 -45.84
C ASP A 41 49.01 20.56 -45.57
N VAL A 42 49.49 20.70 -44.32
CA VAL A 42 50.85 21.10 -43.89
C VAL A 42 50.85 21.81 -42.52
N ASP A 43 51.21 21.02 -41.50
CA ASP A 43 52.34 21.11 -40.57
C ASP A 43 52.79 22.41 -39.84
N LEU A 44 53.31 22.15 -38.63
CA LEU A 44 53.60 22.95 -37.44
C LEU A 44 54.78 23.95 -37.56
N GLY A 45 54.73 25.03 -36.76
CA GLY A 45 55.92 25.82 -36.43
C GLY A 45 55.68 27.03 -35.53
N ASN A 46 56.32 27.03 -34.36
CA ASN A 46 56.36 28.10 -33.35
C ASN A 46 56.69 29.50 -33.90
N ASN A 47 56.05 30.55 -33.37
CA ASN A 47 56.75 31.79 -32.98
C ASN A 47 55.88 32.72 -32.11
N GLU A 48 56.39 33.01 -30.91
CA GLU A 48 56.01 34.14 -30.07
C GLU A 48 56.38 35.46 -30.76
N SER A 49 55.44 36.18 -31.38
CA SER A 49 55.55 37.65 -31.57
C SER A 49 54.26 38.36 -32.05
N PHE A 50 53.08 37.74 -31.96
CA PHE A 50 51.85 38.36 -32.49
C PHE A 50 51.10 39.28 -31.50
N LEU A 51 51.52 39.34 -30.23
CA LEU A 51 50.79 40.07 -29.18
C LEU A 51 51.19 41.54 -28.99
N ASP A 52 52.30 42.01 -29.57
CA ASP A 52 52.74 43.41 -29.40
C ASP A 52 52.27 44.37 -30.51
N THR A 53 51.70 43.85 -31.62
CA THR A 53 51.32 44.68 -32.78
C THR A 53 49.85 45.15 -32.74
N LEU A 54 49.03 44.64 -31.82
CA LEU A 54 47.59 44.94 -31.76
C LEU A 54 47.18 46.03 -30.75
N VAL A 55 48.15 46.70 -30.10
CA VAL A 55 47.88 47.71 -29.06
C VAL A 55 47.84 49.16 -29.59
N ASN A 56 48.15 49.44 -30.86
CA ASN A 56 48.37 50.82 -31.33
C ASN A 56 47.57 51.33 -32.55
N GLN A 57 46.42 50.73 -32.92
CA GLN A 57 45.65 51.23 -34.08
C GLN A 57 44.13 51.47 -33.94
N GLU A 58 43.58 51.59 -32.73
CA GLU A 58 42.15 51.99 -32.56
C GLU A 58 41.91 53.28 -31.77
N THR A 59 42.91 54.18 -31.73
CA THR A 59 42.67 55.59 -31.39
C THR A 59 42.32 56.39 -32.64
N ARG A 60 41.04 56.39 -33.04
CA ARG A 60 40.33 57.52 -33.71
C ARG A 60 38.93 57.09 -34.16
N ARG A 61 37.94 57.24 -33.27
CA ARG A 61 36.55 57.66 -33.58
C ARG A 61 35.81 57.92 -32.25
N ARG A 62 35.37 59.16 -32.06
CA ARG A 62 34.40 59.65 -31.07
C ARG A 62 33.49 60.66 -31.81
N PRO A 63 32.36 61.12 -31.24
CA PRO A 63 31.32 60.42 -30.51
C PRO A 63 29.93 60.91 -30.98
N ASN A 64 28.90 60.04 -31.04
CA ASN A 64 27.52 60.52 -30.95
C ASN A 64 26.59 59.34 -30.71
N GLN A 65 26.34 59.05 -29.44
CA GLN A 65 25.06 58.66 -28.86
C GLN A 65 25.31 58.26 -27.39
N SER A 66 24.52 58.87 -26.51
CA SER A 66 24.54 58.72 -25.06
C SER A 66 24.63 57.27 -24.57
N PRO A 67 25.44 56.95 -23.54
CA PRO A 67 25.44 55.63 -22.92
C PRO A 67 24.27 55.55 -21.93
N VAL A 68 23.13 55.01 -22.38
CA VAL A 68 22.10 54.52 -21.47
C VAL A 68 22.55 53.16 -20.93
N PHE A 69 23.07 53.21 -19.70
CA PHE A 69 23.57 52.11 -18.89
C PHE A 69 22.65 50.87 -18.84
N GLY A 70 23.29 49.70 -18.97
CA GLY A 70 23.22 48.68 -17.90
C GLY A 70 21.95 47.85 -17.79
N TYR A 71 21.57 47.14 -18.85
CA TYR A 71 20.57 46.06 -18.79
C TYR A 71 21.00 44.83 -19.62
N ILE A 72 22.18 44.26 -19.35
CA ILE A 72 22.57 42.98 -19.97
C ILE A 72 23.06 42.00 -18.91
N TYR A 73 22.18 41.69 -17.97
CA TYR A 73 22.12 40.37 -17.35
C TYR A 73 20.64 40.00 -17.26
N SER A 74 20.05 39.60 -18.39
CA SER A 74 18.67 39.12 -18.34
C SER A 74 18.69 37.78 -17.58
N PRO A 75 18.00 37.65 -16.43
CA PRO A 75 17.90 36.38 -15.70
C PRO A 75 17.08 35.33 -16.45
N ARG A 76 16.69 35.58 -17.72
CA ARG A 76 15.66 34.80 -18.42
C ARG A 76 16.16 33.43 -18.86
N CYS A 77 17.36 33.30 -19.43
CA CYS A 77 17.88 31.98 -19.84
C CYS A 77 18.27 31.10 -18.64
N MET A 78 18.81 31.69 -17.56
CA MET A 78 19.21 30.95 -16.36
C MET A 78 18.01 30.54 -15.47
N ARG A 79 16.90 31.28 -15.52
CA ARG A 79 15.64 30.89 -14.83
C ARG A 79 15.01 29.64 -15.43
N GLY A 80 15.19 29.40 -16.73
CA GLY A 80 14.65 28.23 -17.41
C GLY A 80 15.32 26.94 -16.95
N ALA A 81 16.67 26.87 -17.00
CA ALA A 81 17.40 25.65 -16.69
C ALA A 81 17.21 25.16 -15.25
N GLY A 82 17.32 26.05 -14.25
CA GLY A 82 17.12 25.65 -12.84
C GLY A 82 15.68 25.25 -12.51
N LEU A 83 14.70 25.88 -13.17
CA LEU A 83 13.28 25.56 -12.98
C LEU A 83 12.90 24.25 -13.67
N VAL A 84 13.47 23.97 -14.85
CA VAL A 84 13.29 22.69 -15.57
C VAL A 84 13.93 21.53 -14.79
N ILE A 85 15.16 21.68 -14.30
CA ILE A 85 15.82 20.67 -13.45
C ILE A 85 15.00 20.43 -12.17
N GLY A 86 14.46 21.50 -11.57
CA GLY A 86 13.59 21.40 -10.41
C GLY A 86 12.26 20.69 -10.66
N ILE A 87 11.62 20.94 -11.82
CA ILE A 87 10.38 20.24 -12.20
C ILE A 87 10.66 18.76 -12.47
N ILE A 88 11.77 18.42 -13.13
CA ILE A 88 12.19 17.03 -13.35
C ILE A 88 12.44 16.36 -12.00
N ALA A 89 13.12 17.01 -11.07
CA ALA A 89 13.33 16.48 -9.72
C ALA A 89 12.03 16.29 -8.92
N LEU A 90 11.04 17.16 -9.08
CA LEU A 90 9.71 16.97 -8.47
C LEU A 90 8.95 15.79 -9.10
N LEU A 91 9.05 15.60 -10.41
CA LEU A 91 8.45 14.46 -11.10
C LEU A 91 9.11 13.14 -10.66
N PHE A 92 10.45 13.11 -10.57
CA PHE A 92 11.17 11.95 -10.02
C PHE A 92 10.87 11.72 -8.53
N SER A 93 10.74 12.78 -7.73
CA SER A 93 10.34 12.67 -6.32
C SER A 93 8.90 12.15 -6.20
N ALA A 94 7.96 12.56 -7.06
CA ALA A 94 6.59 12.06 -7.09
C ALA A 94 6.49 10.58 -7.53
N VAL A 95 7.32 10.17 -8.49
CA VAL A 95 7.45 8.78 -8.93
C VAL A 95 8.12 7.91 -7.86
N LEU A 96 9.13 8.43 -7.16
CA LEU A 96 9.73 7.74 -6.02
C LEU A 96 8.81 7.69 -4.82
N LEU A 97 8.02 8.73 -4.56
CA LEU A 97 6.98 8.70 -3.53
C LEU A 97 6.02 7.54 -3.78
N SER A 98 5.62 7.33 -5.04
CA SER A 98 4.76 6.20 -5.41
C SER A 98 5.48 4.83 -5.33
N ILE A 99 6.80 4.76 -5.53
CA ILE A 99 7.58 3.53 -5.38
C ILE A 99 7.88 3.23 -3.89
N SER A 100 8.31 4.21 -3.10
CA SER A 100 8.50 4.10 -1.66
C SER A 100 7.19 3.82 -0.91
N PHE A 101 6.02 4.25 -1.41
CA PHE A 101 4.71 3.83 -0.86
C PHE A 101 4.47 2.32 -0.96
N SER A 102 5.08 1.66 -1.96
CA SER A 102 4.99 0.20 -2.12
C SER A 102 5.96 -0.58 -1.22
N ASP A 103 7.01 0.07 -0.71
CA ASP A 103 8.10 -0.59 0.05
C ASP A 103 8.26 -0.13 1.52
N LEU A 104 7.95 1.12 1.90
CA LEU A 104 7.98 1.62 3.31
C LEU A 104 6.94 0.94 4.21
N ASN A 105 6.02 0.25 3.58
CA ASN A 105 4.94 -0.46 4.19
C ASN A 105 5.40 -1.86 4.71
N LYS A 106 6.71 -2.15 4.65
CA LYS A 106 7.36 -3.42 5.05
C LYS A 106 8.36 -3.34 6.22
N THR A 107 8.62 -2.18 6.85
CA THR A 107 9.85 -1.99 7.67
C THR A 107 9.70 -1.48 9.12
N ASN A 108 8.53 -1.55 9.76
CA ASN A 108 8.42 -1.20 11.19
C ASN A 108 8.06 -2.41 12.05
N ASP A 109 9.03 -3.01 12.75
CA ASP A 109 8.77 -3.82 13.94
C ASP A 109 10.06 -4.21 14.71
N ASN A 110 10.25 -3.66 15.93
CA ASN A 110 11.04 -4.19 17.09
C ASN A 110 11.50 -3.11 18.11
N SER A 111 10.84 -3.00 19.28
CA SER A 111 11.55 -3.04 20.58
C SER A 111 10.57 -3.31 21.73
N SER A 112 11.08 -4.03 22.73
CA SER A 112 10.38 -4.79 23.77
C SER A 112 10.23 -4.06 25.12
N ASP A 113 9.05 -4.14 25.75
CA ASP A 113 8.92 -4.54 27.16
C ASP A 113 7.48 -5.01 27.49
N ASP A 114 7.39 -5.88 28.51
CA ASP A 114 6.38 -6.92 28.76
C ASP A 114 4.88 -6.58 28.65
N THR A 115 4.12 -7.56 28.11
CA THR A 115 2.67 -7.68 27.83
C THR A 115 2.15 -7.18 26.47
N ALA A 116 3.02 -6.68 25.58
CA ALA A 116 2.65 -6.41 24.19
C ALA A 116 2.90 -7.63 23.29
N ILE A 117 1.91 -7.98 22.48
CA ILE A 117 2.00 -8.99 21.42
C ILE A 117 3.14 -8.60 20.47
N ASP A 118 4.19 -9.41 20.42
CA ASP A 118 5.36 -9.22 19.55
C ASP A 118 5.05 -9.71 18.12
N PHE A 119 4.92 -8.76 17.19
CA PHE A 119 4.52 -8.95 15.79
C PHE A 119 5.69 -9.26 14.83
N THR A 120 6.91 -9.43 15.34
CA THR A 120 8.16 -9.41 14.57
C THR A 120 8.61 -10.77 14.02
N ASN A 121 7.99 -11.86 14.49
CA ASN A 121 8.29 -13.22 14.03
C ASN A 121 7.57 -13.53 12.71
N LYS A 122 8.11 -13.03 11.59
CA LYS A 122 7.63 -13.35 10.25
C LYS A 122 8.32 -14.59 9.69
N LEU A 123 7.62 -15.38 8.88
CA LEU A 123 8.28 -16.39 8.06
C LEU A 123 9.31 -15.72 7.14
N PRO A 124 10.50 -16.33 6.90
CA PRO A 124 11.48 -15.76 5.98
C PRO A 124 10.88 -15.51 4.59
N LEU A 125 11.20 -14.38 3.94
CA LEU A 125 10.67 -14.02 2.62
C LEU A 125 10.84 -15.10 1.55
N TRP A 126 11.90 -15.93 1.64
CA TRP A 126 12.09 -17.04 0.71
C TRP A 126 10.97 -18.09 0.85
N VAL A 127 10.42 -18.31 2.05
CA VAL A 127 9.31 -19.23 2.31
C VAL A 127 8.05 -18.73 1.58
N LEU A 128 7.72 -17.45 1.75
CA LEU A 128 6.57 -16.81 1.09
C LEU A 128 6.75 -16.76 -0.45
N ASN A 129 7.97 -16.48 -0.92
CA ASN A 129 8.29 -16.44 -2.36
C ASN A 129 8.30 -17.83 -3.03
N ASN A 130 8.26 -18.92 -2.27
CA ASN A 130 8.22 -20.29 -2.80
C ASN A 130 6.79 -20.84 -2.93
N ILE A 131 5.75 -20.08 -2.57
CA ILE A 131 4.36 -20.42 -2.92
C ILE A 131 4.22 -20.46 -4.44
N ASP A 132 3.97 -21.65 -4.97
CA ASP A 132 3.96 -21.94 -6.40
C ASP A 132 2.54 -22.17 -6.91
N ILE A 133 2.11 -21.22 -7.73
CA ILE A 133 0.83 -21.27 -8.43
C ILE A 133 0.63 -22.55 -9.25
N THR A 134 1.72 -23.11 -9.78
CA THR A 134 1.68 -24.32 -10.63
C THR A 134 1.31 -25.54 -9.80
N ARG A 135 1.85 -25.65 -8.57
CA ARG A 135 1.54 -26.74 -7.65
C ARG A 135 0.10 -26.69 -7.17
N ILE A 136 -0.36 -25.51 -6.75
CA ILE A 136 -1.77 -25.29 -6.40
C ILE A 136 -2.65 -25.74 -7.58
N LYS A 137 -2.42 -25.17 -8.77
CA LYS A 137 -3.22 -25.50 -9.96
C LYS A 137 -3.19 -26.99 -10.31
N SER A 138 -2.03 -27.66 -10.26
CA SER A 138 -1.94 -29.09 -10.54
C SER A 138 -2.66 -29.96 -9.52
N ASN A 139 -2.61 -29.57 -8.24
CA ASN A 139 -3.33 -30.28 -7.16
C ASN A 139 -4.83 -30.18 -7.39
N VAL A 140 -5.33 -28.98 -7.70
CA VAL A 140 -6.75 -28.76 -8.02
C VAL A 140 -7.16 -29.57 -9.24
N GLN A 141 -6.39 -29.51 -10.32
CA GLN A 141 -6.67 -30.25 -11.55
C GLN A 141 -6.73 -31.77 -11.33
N TYR A 142 -5.83 -32.31 -10.50
CA TYR A 142 -5.85 -33.73 -10.18
C TYR A 142 -7.08 -34.07 -9.34
N LEU A 143 -7.27 -33.35 -8.23
CA LEU A 143 -8.36 -33.60 -7.29
C LEU A 143 -9.72 -33.51 -7.99
N SER A 144 -9.91 -32.52 -8.86
CA SER A 144 -11.13 -32.31 -9.64
C SER A 144 -11.16 -33.05 -10.99
N SER A 145 -10.38 -34.11 -11.18
CA SER A 145 -10.37 -34.87 -12.45
C SER A 145 -11.42 -35.99 -12.47
N ASP A 146 -11.81 -36.42 -13.68
CA ASP A 146 -12.71 -37.56 -13.88
C ASP A 146 -12.26 -38.83 -13.13
N LEU A 147 -10.94 -38.99 -12.94
CA LEU A 147 -10.34 -40.15 -12.27
C LEU A 147 -10.81 -40.31 -10.82
N LEU A 148 -11.17 -39.21 -10.16
CA LEU A 148 -11.60 -39.19 -8.76
C LEU A 148 -13.12 -39.19 -8.61
N GLU A 149 -13.88 -39.30 -9.71
CA GLU A 149 -15.32 -39.61 -9.67
C GLU A 149 -16.17 -38.69 -8.76
N GLY A 150 -15.71 -37.45 -8.54
CA GLY A 150 -16.37 -36.46 -7.66
C GLY A 150 -16.23 -36.70 -6.16
N ARG A 151 -15.35 -37.63 -5.73
CA ARG A 151 -14.86 -37.76 -4.34
C ARG A 151 -15.94 -37.89 -3.24
N ALA A 152 -17.09 -38.48 -3.53
CA ALA A 152 -18.11 -38.69 -2.49
C ALA A 152 -17.59 -39.62 -1.36
N PRO A 153 -18.03 -39.44 -0.10
CA PRO A 153 -17.56 -40.22 1.03
C PRO A 153 -17.69 -41.75 0.84
N GLY A 154 -16.62 -42.46 1.19
CA GLY A 154 -16.41 -43.91 1.07
C GLY A 154 -16.43 -44.48 -0.35
N THR A 155 -16.31 -43.62 -1.37
CA THR A 155 -16.16 -44.08 -2.76
C THR A 155 -14.70 -44.32 -3.13
N ARG A 156 -14.49 -45.00 -4.27
CA ARG A 156 -13.16 -45.12 -4.90
C ARG A 156 -12.50 -43.75 -5.13
N GLY A 157 -13.32 -42.75 -5.47
CA GLY A 157 -12.89 -41.38 -5.70
C GLY A 157 -12.25 -40.74 -4.47
N GLU A 158 -12.93 -40.83 -3.32
CA GLU A 158 -12.40 -40.33 -2.04
C GLU A 158 -11.17 -41.13 -1.60
N GLU A 159 -11.15 -42.45 -1.79
CA GLU A 159 -9.96 -43.25 -1.48
C GLU A 159 -8.72 -42.77 -2.26
N LEU A 160 -8.86 -42.48 -3.55
CA LEU A 160 -7.77 -41.91 -4.35
C LEU A 160 -7.40 -40.49 -3.90
N ALA A 161 -8.38 -39.65 -3.57
CA ALA A 161 -8.13 -38.30 -3.07
C ALA A 161 -7.31 -38.32 -1.77
N THR A 162 -7.72 -39.16 -0.81
CA THR A 162 -7.10 -39.26 0.51
C THR A 162 -5.68 -39.85 0.43
N LEU A 163 -5.46 -40.85 -0.43
CA LEU A 163 -4.12 -41.38 -0.73
C LEU A 163 -3.23 -40.34 -1.42
N PHE A 164 -3.79 -39.53 -2.32
CA PHE A 164 -3.06 -38.44 -2.94
C PHE A 164 -2.65 -37.39 -1.91
N ILE A 165 -3.57 -36.91 -1.07
CA ILE A 165 -3.28 -35.95 0.01
C ILE A 165 -2.23 -36.49 0.96
N GLN A 166 -2.36 -37.75 1.39
CA GLN A 166 -1.33 -38.44 2.18
C GLN A 166 0.04 -38.39 1.48
N SER A 167 0.10 -38.72 0.19
CA SER A 167 1.37 -38.74 -0.55
C SER A 167 2.01 -37.36 -0.64
N GLN A 168 1.20 -36.29 -0.74
CA GLN A 168 1.67 -34.91 -0.72
C GLN A 168 2.27 -34.58 0.66
N TYR A 169 1.56 -34.87 1.75
CA TYR A 169 2.08 -34.70 3.11
C TYR A 169 3.40 -35.44 3.34
N GLN A 170 3.50 -36.69 2.90
CA GLN A 170 4.74 -37.47 3.01
C GLN A 170 5.89 -36.83 2.23
N SER A 171 5.63 -36.39 0.99
CA SER A 171 6.64 -35.74 0.15
C SER A 171 7.15 -34.43 0.75
N SER A 172 6.30 -33.77 1.53
CA SER A 172 6.55 -32.50 2.22
C SER A 172 7.13 -32.65 3.62
N SER A 173 7.47 -33.86 4.07
CA SER A 173 7.99 -34.11 5.44
C SER A 173 7.02 -33.70 6.56
N ILE A 174 5.72 -33.79 6.29
CA ILE A 174 4.66 -33.61 7.28
C ILE A 174 4.44 -34.93 8.01
N GLU A 175 4.36 -34.90 9.34
CA GLU A 175 4.21 -36.11 10.15
C GLU A 175 2.75 -36.61 10.18
N PRO A 176 2.51 -37.93 10.26
CA PRO A 176 1.17 -38.48 10.43
C PRO A 176 0.57 -38.13 11.80
N MET A 177 -0.63 -37.54 11.79
CA MET A 177 -1.34 -37.09 13.01
C MET A 177 -2.74 -37.72 13.14
N GLY A 178 -3.03 -38.74 12.34
CA GLY A 178 -4.25 -39.53 12.40
C GLY A 178 -4.16 -40.71 13.37
N GLU A 179 -5.06 -41.67 13.19
CA GLU A 179 -5.18 -42.83 14.07
C GLU A 179 -4.03 -43.82 13.87
N ASN A 180 -3.67 -44.54 14.95
CA ASN A 180 -2.67 -45.61 14.92
C ASN A 180 -1.30 -45.19 14.35
N GLY A 181 -0.94 -43.91 14.43
CA GLY A 181 0.31 -43.36 13.87
C GLY A 181 0.30 -43.22 12.34
N GLY A 182 -0.87 -43.29 11.70
CA GLY A 182 -1.06 -43.00 10.28
C GLY A 182 -1.62 -41.60 10.03
N TYR A 183 -1.91 -41.28 8.77
CA TYR A 183 -2.54 -39.99 8.41
C TYR A 183 -4.07 -40.03 8.47
N PHE A 184 -4.68 -41.21 8.54
CA PHE A 184 -6.13 -41.33 8.42
C PHE A 184 -6.83 -41.36 9.77
N GLN A 185 -7.95 -40.68 9.85
CA GLN A 185 -8.97 -40.90 10.87
C GLN A 185 -10.23 -41.40 10.17
N ASN A 186 -10.68 -42.60 10.51
CA ASN A 186 -11.85 -43.20 9.88
C ASN A 186 -13.12 -42.53 10.41
N VAL A 187 -13.95 -42.03 9.49
CA VAL A 187 -15.25 -41.45 9.80
C VAL A 187 -16.31 -42.50 9.46
N ASN A 188 -16.82 -43.17 10.49
CA ASN A 188 -17.88 -44.16 10.33
C ASN A 188 -19.20 -43.46 10.02
N LEU A 189 -19.67 -43.63 8.79
CA LEU A 189 -20.87 -43.03 8.25
C LEU A 189 -21.91 -44.11 7.94
N TYR A 190 -23.16 -43.67 7.87
CA TYR A 190 -24.24 -44.42 7.25
C TYR A 190 -24.79 -43.58 6.10
N SER A 191 -24.80 -44.15 4.91
CA SER A 191 -25.38 -43.53 3.73
C SER A 191 -26.80 -44.05 3.54
N ILE A 192 -27.76 -43.16 3.29
CA ILE A 192 -29.11 -43.51 2.88
C ILE A 192 -29.26 -43.08 1.42
N ASN A 193 -29.53 -44.07 0.58
CA ASN A 193 -29.76 -43.92 -0.84
C ASN A 193 -31.20 -44.31 -1.17
N ASN A 194 -31.73 -43.74 -2.26
CA ASN A 194 -32.93 -44.21 -2.95
C ASN A 194 -34.09 -44.63 -2.04
N ILE A 195 -35.00 -43.69 -1.78
CA ILE A 195 -36.30 -43.99 -1.18
C ILE A 195 -37.11 -44.83 -2.17
N THR A 196 -37.45 -46.06 -1.78
CA THR A 196 -38.13 -47.03 -2.65
C THR A 196 -39.65 -46.97 -2.50
N THR A 197 -40.13 -46.80 -1.27
CA THR A 197 -41.53 -46.59 -0.94
C THR A 197 -41.60 -45.58 0.20
N THR A 198 -42.63 -44.73 0.20
CA THR A 198 -42.93 -43.90 1.37
C THR A 198 -44.39 -43.47 1.38
N SER A 199 -44.94 -43.31 2.58
CA SER A 199 -46.25 -42.71 2.79
C SER A 199 -46.22 -41.76 3.98
N LEU A 200 -46.96 -40.66 3.89
CA LEU A 200 -47.13 -39.68 4.96
C LEU A 200 -48.62 -39.30 5.02
N ASN A 201 -49.30 -39.81 6.05
CA ASN A 201 -50.76 -39.71 6.17
C ASN A 201 -51.16 -39.10 7.51
N PHE A 202 -52.14 -38.19 7.48
CA PHE A 202 -52.69 -37.56 8.67
C PHE A 202 -54.15 -37.96 8.86
N SER A 203 -54.56 -38.16 10.10
CA SER A 203 -55.90 -38.58 10.45
C SER A 203 -56.34 -37.99 11.79
N ALA A 204 -57.64 -37.79 11.94
CA ALA A 204 -58.30 -37.53 13.22
C ALA A 204 -59.68 -38.19 13.20
N SER A 205 -60.20 -38.52 14.37
CA SER A 205 -61.43 -39.33 14.55
C SER A 205 -62.67 -38.73 13.86
N ASP A 206 -62.72 -37.42 13.69
CA ASP A 206 -63.85 -36.63 13.21
C ASP A 206 -63.54 -35.82 11.92
N LYS A 207 -62.40 -36.09 11.27
CA LYS A 207 -61.92 -35.37 10.08
C LYS A 207 -61.65 -36.30 8.92
N SER A 208 -61.62 -35.75 7.71
CA SER A 208 -61.20 -36.51 6.53
C SER A 208 -59.69 -36.77 6.59
N PRO A 209 -59.23 -38.00 6.27
CA PRO A 209 -57.80 -38.28 6.23
C PRO A 209 -57.10 -37.46 5.13
N VAL A 210 -55.88 -37.01 5.41
CA VAL A 210 -55.02 -36.29 4.47
C VAL A 210 -53.87 -37.21 4.07
N ASN A 211 -53.90 -37.70 2.83
CA ASN A 211 -52.82 -38.51 2.26
C ASN A 211 -51.97 -37.63 1.35
N LEU A 212 -50.65 -37.63 1.55
CA LEU A 212 -49.73 -36.85 0.73
C LEU A 212 -49.01 -37.73 -0.29
N THR A 213 -48.76 -37.17 -1.47
CA THR A 213 -48.06 -37.85 -2.56
C THR A 213 -46.57 -37.52 -2.51
N TYR A 214 -45.71 -38.54 -2.48
CA TYR A 214 -44.25 -38.34 -2.47
C TYR A 214 -43.76 -37.61 -3.73
N LEU A 215 -42.73 -36.77 -3.56
CA LEU A 215 -42.21 -35.78 -4.51
C LEU A 215 -43.22 -34.67 -4.86
N THR A 216 -44.50 -34.96 -5.05
CA THR A 216 -45.51 -33.94 -5.40
C THR A 216 -45.85 -33.04 -4.22
N ASP A 217 -46.27 -33.63 -3.10
CA ASP A 217 -46.71 -32.91 -1.88
C ASP A 217 -45.58 -32.81 -0.84
N PHE A 218 -44.70 -33.82 -0.76
CA PHE A 218 -43.64 -33.88 0.24
C PHE A 218 -42.37 -34.60 -0.24
N VAL A 219 -41.23 -34.27 0.37
CA VAL A 219 -39.98 -35.05 0.33
C VAL A 219 -39.65 -35.51 1.75
N THR A 220 -38.90 -36.59 1.90
CA THR A 220 -38.58 -37.13 3.22
C THR A 220 -37.17 -37.69 3.28
N SER A 221 -36.70 -37.87 4.51
CA SER A 221 -35.44 -38.51 4.88
C SER A 221 -35.59 -39.05 6.31
N THR A 222 -34.60 -39.79 6.76
CA THR A 222 -34.56 -40.34 8.11
C THR A 222 -33.14 -40.27 8.65
N GLU A 223 -33.01 -40.16 9.97
CA GLU A 223 -31.76 -40.33 10.69
C GLU A 223 -31.64 -41.75 11.28
N MET A 224 -32.55 -42.67 10.95
CA MET A 224 -32.44 -44.06 11.41
C MET A 224 -31.51 -44.85 10.50
N GLN A 225 -30.67 -45.70 11.09
CA GLN A 225 -29.79 -46.60 10.36
C GLN A 225 -30.48 -47.93 10.07
N GLU A 226 -31.69 -47.85 9.53
CA GLU A 226 -32.57 -48.97 9.25
C GLU A 226 -33.09 -48.88 7.81
N SER A 227 -33.35 -50.02 7.17
CA SER A 227 -33.87 -50.05 5.80
C SER A 227 -35.38 -49.80 5.71
N SER A 228 -36.09 -49.85 6.83
CA SER A 228 -37.54 -49.64 6.90
C SER A 228 -37.90 -48.96 8.21
N ILE A 229 -38.70 -47.89 8.15
CA ILE A 229 -39.20 -47.16 9.31
C ILE A 229 -40.71 -47.10 9.23
N SER A 230 -41.39 -47.38 10.34
CA SER A 230 -42.83 -47.26 10.45
C SER A 230 -43.22 -46.58 11.76
N LEU A 231 -43.96 -45.48 11.64
CA LEU A 231 -44.58 -44.75 12.73
C LEU A 231 -46.10 -44.79 12.54
N SER A 232 -46.83 -45.04 13.61
CA SER A 232 -48.29 -45.12 13.55
C SER A 232 -48.92 -44.21 14.59
N GLN A 233 -49.81 -43.33 14.12
CA GLN A 233 -50.70 -42.52 14.96
C GLN A 233 -49.97 -41.65 15.99
N ILE A 234 -48.91 -40.95 15.57
CA ILE A 234 -48.14 -40.04 16.42
C ILE A 234 -48.75 -38.63 16.39
N SER A 235 -48.88 -37.97 17.54
CA SER A 235 -49.40 -36.60 17.58
C SER A 235 -48.43 -35.59 16.94
N VAL A 236 -48.98 -34.52 16.36
CA VAL A 236 -48.21 -33.44 15.75
C VAL A 236 -48.38 -32.15 16.56
N VAL A 237 -47.26 -31.52 16.92
CA VAL A 237 -47.24 -30.25 17.64
C VAL A 237 -46.67 -29.18 16.72
N PHE A 238 -47.41 -28.09 16.53
CA PHE A 238 -46.91 -26.92 15.82
C PHE A 238 -46.06 -26.08 16.78
N VAL A 239 -44.81 -25.81 16.38
CA VAL A 239 -43.81 -25.10 17.20
C VAL A 239 -43.24 -23.87 16.47
N GLY A 240 -44.08 -23.16 15.71
CA GLY A 240 -43.67 -21.89 15.10
C GLY A 240 -42.48 -22.05 14.15
N HIS A 241 -41.41 -21.28 14.36
CA HIS A 241 -40.16 -21.39 13.61
C HIS A 241 -39.17 -22.41 14.21
N GLY A 242 -39.52 -23.08 15.31
CA GLY A 242 -38.67 -24.07 15.97
C GLY A 242 -37.39 -23.47 16.56
N VAL A 243 -37.44 -22.20 16.99
CA VAL A 243 -36.30 -21.50 17.59
C VAL A 243 -36.30 -21.66 19.11
N SER A 244 -35.18 -22.09 19.69
CA SER A 244 -34.91 -22.04 21.12
C SER A 244 -33.54 -21.40 21.37
N SER A 245 -33.54 -20.12 21.77
CA SER A 245 -32.33 -19.34 22.05
C SER A 245 -32.53 -18.43 23.25
N LYS A 246 -31.59 -18.52 24.21
CA LYS A 246 -31.56 -17.66 25.38
C LYS A 246 -31.14 -16.24 25.01
N GLU A 247 -30.21 -16.11 24.07
CA GLU A 247 -29.63 -14.86 23.58
C GLU A 247 -30.70 -13.99 22.90
N MET A 248 -31.54 -14.62 22.08
CA MET A 248 -32.68 -13.94 21.44
C MET A 248 -33.89 -13.78 22.36
N GLN A 249 -33.82 -14.30 23.59
CA GLN A 249 -34.95 -14.41 24.53
C GLN A 249 -36.19 -15.01 23.85
N TRP A 250 -35.98 -16.07 23.06
CA TRP A 250 -36.99 -16.67 22.21
C TRP A 250 -37.00 -18.19 22.37
N ASP A 251 -38.15 -18.76 22.68
CA ASP A 251 -38.28 -20.21 22.78
C ASP A 251 -39.67 -20.70 22.33
N ASP A 252 -39.74 -21.19 21.10
CA ASP A 252 -40.94 -21.75 20.48
C ASP A 252 -41.37 -23.09 21.11
N TYR A 253 -40.53 -23.68 21.96
CA TYR A 253 -40.83 -24.92 22.68
C TYR A 253 -41.29 -24.65 24.13
N ASN A 254 -41.27 -23.38 24.58
CA ASN A 254 -41.57 -23.01 25.96
C ASN A 254 -43.07 -23.06 26.25
N SER A 255 -43.56 -24.23 26.66
CA SER A 255 -44.93 -24.42 27.13
C SER A 255 -45.00 -25.33 28.36
N THR A 256 -45.89 -24.96 29.29
CA THR A 256 -46.20 -25.77 30.48
C THR A 256 -47.31 -26.79 30.23
N THR A 257 -48.04 -26.68 29.11
CA THR A 257 -49.21 -27.51 28.81
C THR A 257 -49.03 -28.42 27.61
N VAL A 258 -48.13 -28.09 26.68
CA VAL A 258 -47.89 -28.84 25.44
C VAL A 258 -46.41 -29.12 25.30
N SER A 259 -46.04 -30.40 25.13
CA SER A 259 -44.66 -30.83 24.92
C SER A 259 -44.53 -31.59 23.59
N VAL A 260 -43.41 -31.39 22.89
CA VAL A 260 -43.05 -32.10 21.66
C VAL A 260 -42.37 -33.46 21.93
N LYS A 261 -42.06 -33.76 23.21
CA LYS A 261 -41.37 -35.00 23.59
C LYS A 261 -42.19 -36.23 23.17
N GLY A 262 -41.59 -37.12 22.37
CA GLY A 262 -42.25 -38.31 21.84
C GLY A 262 -43.22 -38.05 20.67
N LYS A 263 -43.30 -36.81 20.17
CA LYS A 263 -44.24 -36.36 19.13
C LYS A 263 -43.50 -35.82 17.89
N ILE A 264 -44.26 -35.51 16.83
CA ILE A 264 -43.71 -34.86 15.64
C ILE A 264 -43.79 -33.34 15.78
N ALA A 265 -42.67 -32.65 15.56
CA ALA A 265 -42.62 -31.20 15.50
C ALA A 265 -42.98 -30.71 14.08
N MET A 266 -44.02 -29.90 13.94
CA MET A 266 -44.32 -29.18 12.70
C MET A 266 -43.75 -27.75 12.78
N ILE A 267 -42.86 -27.41 11.86
CA ILE A 267 -41.99 -26.24 11.94
C ILE A 267 -42.08 -25.44 10.63
N LEU A 268 -42.23 -24.12 10.74
CA LEU A 268 -42.08 -23.20 9.61
C LEU A 268 -40.59 -23.00 9.29
N LEU A 269 -40.22 -23.14 8.01
CA LEU A 269 -38.91 -22.73 7.53
C LEU A 269 -38.73 -21.21 7.62
N GLY A 270 -37.48 -20.74 7.57
CA GLY A 270 -37.14 -19.34 7.89
C GLY A 270 -37.10 -19.06 9.38
N ALA A 271 -37.06 -17.79 9.77
CA ALA A 271 -37.01 -17.35 11.16
C ALA A 271 -38.03 -16.23 11.40
N PRO A 272 -38.33 -15.88 12.66
CA PRO A 272 -39.23 -14.76 12.96
C PRO A 272 -38.75 -13.46 12.31
N GLU A 273 -39.64 -12.69 11.68
CA GLU A 273 -39.26 -11.42 10.99
C GLU A 273 -38.61 -10.37 11.91
N SER A 274 -38.83 -10.48 13.23
CA SER A 274 -38.16 -9.63 14.22
C SER A 274 -36.64 -9.87 14.32
N PHE A 275 -36.13 -10.96 13.76
CA PHE A 275 -34.72 -11.29 13.80
C PHE A 275 -33.96 -10.51 12.74
N ASN A 276 -32.76 -10.04 13.08
CA ASN A 276 -31.87 -9.43 12.09
C ASN A 276 -31.43 -10.46 11.03
N SER A 277 -30.83 -10.01 9.94
CA SER A 277 -30.41 -10.87 8.83
C SER A 277 -29.52 -12.04 9.26
N SER A 278 -28.55 -11.81 10.16
CA SER A 278 -27.64 -12.83 10.67
C SER A 278 -28.33 -13.90 11.53
N ALA A 279 -29.26 -13.49 12.38
CA ALA A 279 -30.08 -14.39 13.19
C ALA A 279 -31.06 -15.18 12.30
N THR A 280 -31.69 -14.52 11.33
CA THR A 280 -32.56 -15.18 10.35
C THR A 280 -31.81 -16.25 9.55
N ALA A 281 -30.60 -15.94 9.12
CA ALA A 281 -29.70 -16.87 8.46
C ALA A 281 -29.36 -18.10 9.34
N TYR A 282 -29.07 -17.91 10.62
CA TYR A 282 -28.73 -19.01 11.53
C TYR A 282 -29.92 -19.92 11.85
N PHE A 283 -31.00 -19.29 12.35
CA PHE A 283 -32.18 -19.96 12.89
C PHE A 283 -33.12 -20.48 11.79
N GLY A 284 -33.00 -19.95 10.57
CA GLY A 284 -33.73 -20.43 9.40
C GLY A 284 -33.25 -21.78 8.88
N ARG A 285 -32.05 -22.24 9.26
CA ARG A 285 -31.46 -23.47 8.73
C ARG A 285 -32.21 -24.72 9.14
N LYS A 286 -32.29 -25.65 8.19
CA LYS A 286 -32.81 -27.00 8.42
C LYS A 286 -32.09 -27.67 9.59
N ASP A 287 -30.76 -27.71 9.57
CA ASP A 287 -29.98 -28.48 10.55
C ASP A 287 -30.13 -27.97 11.97
N TYR A 288 -30.23 -26.64 12.14
CA TYR A 288 -30.56 -26.03 13.43
C TYR A 288 -31.94 -26.48 13.92
N LYS A 289 -32.97 -26.42 13.07
CA LYS A 289 -34.34 -26.82 13.42
C LYS A 289 -34.42 -28.30 13.81
N LEU A 290 -33.70 -29.15 13.07
CA LEU A 290 -33.61 -30.58 13.41
C LEU A 290 -32.92 -30.78 14.76
N SER A 291 -31.82 -30.08 15.03
CA SER A 291 -31.13 -30.17 16.33
C SER A 291 -32.01 -29.69 17.47
N ALA A 292 -32.63 -28.51 17.35
CA ALA A 292 -33.52 -27.97 18.37
C ALA A 292 -34.70 -28.93 18.64
N ALA A 293 -35.31 -29.51 17.60
CA ALA A 293 -36.37 -30.49 17.78
C ALA A 293 -35.89 -31.77 18.49
N ARG A 294 -34.69 -32.27 18.16
CA ARG A 294 -34.05 -33.41 18.84
C ARG A 294 -33.82 -33.12 20.32
N ASP A 295 -33.26 -31.97 20.64
CA ASP A 295 -32.93 -31.55 22.01
C ASP A 295 -34.20 -31.43 22.89
N HIS A 296 -35.35 -31.11 22.28
CA HIS A 296 -36.66 -31.07 22.95
C HIS A 296 -37.42 -32.42 22.94
N GLY A 297 -36.80 -33.47 22.40
CA GLY A 297 -37.29 -34.84 22.45
C GLY A 297 -38.30 -35.22 21.37
N ALA A 298 -38.39 -34.47 20.27
CA ALA A 298 -39.20 -34.87 19.12
C ALA A 298 -38.73 -36.21 18.54
N VAL A 299 -39.67 -37.04 18.06
CA VAL A 299 -39.36 -38.29 17.34
C VAL A 299 -39.29 -38.10 15.83
N GLY A 300 -39.77 -36.96 15.34
CA GLY A 300 -39.76 -36.61 13.92
C GLY A 300 -40.07 -35.13 13.70
N VAL A 301 -39.78 -34.64 12.50
CA VAL A 301 -39.97 -33.24 12.11
C VAL A 301 -40.70 -33.17 10.76
N ILE A 302 -41.66 -32.26 10.66
CA ILE A 302 -42.31 -31.84 9.42
C ILE A 302 -41.99 -30.36 9.20
N LEU A 303 -41.17 -30.08 8.20
CA LEU A 303 -40.82 -28.73 7.77
C LEU A 303 -41.84 -28.24 6.74
N VAL A 304 -42.43 -27.08 6.98
CA VAL A 304 -43.32 -26.41 6.03
C VAL A 304 -42.47 -25.52 5.13
N HIS A 305 -42.42 -25.87 3.85
CA HIS A 305 -41.72 -25.12 2.80
C HIS A 305 -42.67 -24.12 2.14
N THR A 306 -42.18 -22.88 1.98
CA THR A 306 -42.70 -21.91 1.02
C THR A 306 -41.53 -21.32 0.24
N ASP A 307 -41.75 -20.90 -1.01
CA ASP A 307 -40.70 -20.31 -1.83
C ASP A 307 -40.07 -19.09 -1.14
N ALA A 308 -40.88 -18.29 -0.45
CA ALA A 308 -40.44 -17.10 0.29
C ALA A 308 -39.56 -17.41 1.51
N THR A 309 -39.83 -18.51 2.24
CA THR A 309 -39.12 -18.82 3.50
C THR A 309 -37.90 -19.72 3.32
N TYR A 310 -37.88 -20.54 2.25
CA TYR A 310 -36.77 -21.44 1.95
C TYR A 310 -35.79 -20.86 0.92
N GLY A 311 -36.22 -19.92 0.08
CA GLY A 311 -35.40 -19.26 -0.93
C GLY A 311 -35.17 -20.08 -2.21
N TYR A 312 -35.58 -21.36 -2.24
CA TYR A 312 -35.56 -22.21 -3.44
C TYR A 312 -36.97 -22.70 -3.78
N PRO A 313 -37.33 -22.74 -5.08
CA PRO A 313 -38.63 -23.23 -5.51
C PRO A 313 -38.74 -24.74 -5.28
N TRP A 314 -39.96 -25.24 -5.07
CA TRP A 314 -40.21 -26.67 -4.80
C TRP A 314 -39.50 -27.66 -5.75
N PRO A 315 -39.41 -27.42 -7.09
CA PRO A 315 -38.66 -28.30 -7.99
C PRO A 315 -37.19 -28.51 -7.63
N TYR A 316 -36.55 -27.50 -7.03
CA TYR A 316 -35.18 -27.66 -6.53
C TYR A 316 -35.15 -28.68 -5.38
N VAL A 317 -36.05 -28.55 -4.40
CA VAL A 317 -36.20 -29.50 -3.28
C VAL A 317 -36.47 -30.92 -3.77
N GLN A 318 -37.35 -31.06 -4.77
CA GLN A 318 -37.64 -32.35 -5.41
C GLN A 318 -36.39 -32.98 -6.03
N SER A 319 -35.58 -32.19 -6.75
CA SER A 319 -34.37 -32.71 -7.40
C SER A 319 -33.29 -33.17 -6.41
N LYS A 320 -33.28 -32.63 -5.19
CA LYS A 320 -32.35 -33.01 -4.10
C LYS A 320 -32.86 -34.17 -3.24
N ALA A 321 -34.10 -34.63 -3.44
CA ALA A 321 -34.69 -35.73 -2.68
C ALA A 321 -34.01 -37.09 -2.96
N SER A 322 -33.45 -37.26 -4.15
CA SER A 322 -32.70 -38.46 -4.54
C SER A 322 -31.22 -38.43 -4.16
N ASP A 323 -30.72 -37.31 -3.65
CA ASP A 323 -29.32 -37.20 -3.24
C ASP A 323 -29.06 -38.09 -2.03
N THR A 324 -27.93 -38.82 -2.06
CA THR A 324 -27.44 -39.60 -0.93
C THR A 324 -27.34 -38.72 0.32
N LYS A 325 -27.84 -39.23 1.44
CA LYS A 325 -27.71 -38.58 2.75
C LYS A 325 -26.70 -39.34 3.58
N TYR A 326 -25.75 -38.62 4.16
CA TYR A 326 -24.78 -39.18 5.08
C TYR A 326 -25.11 -38.79 6.50
N MET A 327 -24.74 -39.64 7.44
CA MET A 327 -24.82 -39.36 8.85
C MET A 327 -23.79 -40.15 9.63
N LEU A 328 -23.40 -39.66 10.81
CA LEU A 328 -22.48 -40.38 11.68
C LEU A 328 -23.12 -41.66 12.24
N GLN A 329 -22.34 -42.74 12.23
CA GLN A 329 -22.72 -43.99 12.87
C GLN A 329 -22.73 -43.76 14.39
N GLU A 330 -23.89 -43.85 15.06
CA GLU A 330 -24.09 -43.68 16.52
C GLU A 330 -24.34 -42.25 17.06
N ALA A 331 -25.01 -41.37 16.29
CA ALA A 331 -25.47 -40.09 16.83
C ALA A 331 -26.50 -40.25 17.98
N PRO A 332 -26.36 -39.52 19.11
CA PRO A 332 -27.36 -39.56 20.17
C PRO A 332 -28.69 -38.97 19.70
N GLN A 333 -29.78 -39.71 19.90
CA GLN A 333 -31.17 -39.29 19.71
C GLN A 333 -31.49 -38.91 18.24
N GLN A 334 -31.88 -39.90 17.43
CA GLN A 334 -32.14 -39.75 16.00
C GLN A 334 -33.62 -39.44 15.69
N LEU A 335 -33.86 -38.60 14.68
CA LEU A 335 -35.19 -38.37 14.13
C LEU A 335 -35.61 -39.52 13.20
N GLN A 336 -36.71 -40.19 13.54
CA GLN A 336 -37.24 -41.29 12.74
C GLN A 336 -37.76 -40.83 11.38
N VAL A 337 -38.29 -39.60 11.33
CA VAL A 337 -38.78 -38.97 10.10
C VAL A 337 -38.38 -37.50 10.06
N VAL A 338 -37.84 -37.10 8.91
CA VAL A 338 -37.61 -35.70 8.55
C VAL A 338 -38.30 -35.46 7.22
N ALA A 339 -39.51 -34.93 7.26
CA ALA A 339 -40.29 -34.60 6.08
C ALA A 339 -40.26 -33.09 5.81
N MET A 340 -40.29 -32.70 4.55
CA MET A 340 -40.57 -31.35 4.12
C MET A 340 -41.81 -31.39 3.22
N VAL A 341 -42.81 -30.57 3.52
CA VAL A 341 -44.08 -30.48 2.78
C VAL A 341 -44.17 -29.13 2.09
N ASN A 342 -44.71 -29.09 0.88
CA ASN A 342 -44.94 -27.82 0.19
C ASN A 342 -46.14 -27.06 0.78
N GLU A 343 -46.28 -25.79 0.40
CA GLU A 343 -47.34 -24.92 0.91
C GLU A 343 -48.76 -25.47 0.68
N ALA A 344 -49.02 -26.06 -0.50
CA ALA A 344 -50.30 -26.66 -0.81
C ALA A 344 -50.62 -27.85 0.11
N ALA A 345 -49.64 -28.71 0.38
CA ALA A 345 -49.76 -29.83 1.29
C ALA A 345 -49.93 -29.37 2.75
N ALA A 346 -49.18 -28.36 3.18
CA ALA A 346 -49.34 -27.76 4.50
C ALA A 346 -50.76 -27.20 4.72
N ASN A 347 -51.32 -26.52 3.71
CA ASN A 347 -52.71 -26.04 3.76
C ASN A 347 -53.72 -27.19 3.87
N LYS A 348 -53.54 -28.30 3.13
CA LYS A 348 -54.38 -29.50 3.27
C LYS A 348 -54.35 -30.06 4.69
N ILE A 349 -53.17 -30.13 5.31
CA ILE A 349 -53.00 -30.59 6.70
C ILE A 349 -53.75 -29.63 7.64
N ILE A 350 -53.53 -28.33 7.51
CA ILE A 350 -54.10 -27.31 8.40
C ILE A 350 -55.62 -27.24 8.29
N ASP A 351 -56.19 -27.40 7.09
CA ASP A 351 -57.64 -27.43 6.90
C ASP A 351 -58.34 -28.56 7.69
N GLN A 352 -57.62 -29.64 7.98
CA GLN A 352 -58.12 -30.76 8.78
C GLN A 352 -57.70 -30.72 10.25
N SER A 353 -56.92 -29.72 10.68
CA SER A 353 -56.53 -29.56 12.08
C SER A 353 -57.70 -29.24 13.01
N ALA A 354 -57.47 -29.31 14.33
CA ALA A 354 -58.47 -28.97 15.34
C ALA A 354 -58.88 -27.49 15.30
N ASP A 355 -57.96 -26.57 14.96
CA ASP A 355 -58.24 -25.14 14.79
C ASP A 355 -57.55 -24.56 13.53
N PRO A 356 -58.16 -24.73 12.34
CA PRO A 356 -57.59 -24.26 11.08
C PRO A 356 -57.44 -22.74 11.02
N THR A 357 -58.36 -22.00 11.64
CA THR A 357 -58.35 -20.54 11.66
C THR A 357 -57.16 -19.99 12.45
N HIS A 358 -56.87 -20.61 13.61
CA HIS A 358 -55.71 -20.26 14.41
C HIS A 358 -54.41 -20.57 13.66
N LEU A 359 -54.29 -21.76 13.07
CA LEU A 359 -53.09 -22.20 12.33
C LEU A 359 -52.81 -21.39 11.07
N LYS A 360 -53.81 -21.14 10.21
CA LYS A 360 -53.66 -20.24 9.06
C LYS A 360 -53.27 -18.83 9.51
N GLY A 361 -53.88 -18.38 10.60
CA GLY A 361 -53.51 -17.11 11.22
C GLY A 361 -52.04 -17.09 11.66
N TRP A 362 -51.48 -18.18 12.19
CA TRP A 362 -50.07 -18.26 12.57
C TRP A 362 -49.11 -18.40 11.40
N GLN A 363 -49.49 -19.09 10.32
CA GLN A 363 -48.72 -19.07 9.07
C GLN A 363 -48.60 -17.64 8.51
N VAL A 364 -49.63 -16.82 8.66
CA VAL A 364 -49.65 -15.41 8.23
C VAL A 364 -49.00 -14.47 9.25
N ARG A 365 -49.18 -14.73 10.56
CA ARG A 365 -48.66 -13.89 11.68
C ARG A 365 -47.22 -14.18 12.07
N ALA A 366 -46.57 -15.18 11.47
CA ALA A 366 -45.13 -15.39 11.57
C ALA A 366 -44.30 -14.13 11.20
N GLY A 367 -44.91 -13.14 10.53
CA GLY A 367 -44.32 -11.83 10.24
C GLY A 367 -44.62 -10.67 11.22
N ASP A 368 -45.49 -10.84 12.23
CA ASP A 368 -45.78 -9.74 13.18
C ASP A 368 -44.93 -9.87 14.47
N SER A 369 -43.88 -9.06 14.54
CA SER A 369 -42.87 -9.04 15.61
C SER A 369 -43.42 -8.89 17.04
N ALA A 370 -44.60 -8.30 17.25
CA ALA A 370 -45.19 -8.13 18.58
C ALA A 370 -46.01 -9.34 19.04
N LEU A 371 -46.68 -10.03 18.11
CA LEU A 371 -47.52 -11.20 18.40
C LEU A 371 -46.71 -12.50 18.38
N ALA A 372 -45.64 -12.56 17.60
CA ALA A 372 -44.80 -13.75 17.50
C ALA A 372 -44.07 -14.09 18.81
N LYS A 373 -43.72 -13.10 19.64
CA LYS A 373 -43.17 -13.31 21.01
C LYS A 373 -44.16 -13.93 22.00
N LEU A 374 -45.46 -13.92 21.67
CA LEU A 374 -46.52 -14.52 22.48
C LEU A 374 -46.91 -15.93 21.98
N PHE A 375 -46.20 -16.45 20.97
CA PHE A 375 -46.43 -17.81 20.49
C PHE A 375 -46.16 -18.82 21.60
N LEU A 376 -47.08 -19.79 21.72
CA LEU A 376 -46.89 -20.98 22.53
C LEU A 376 -47.17 -22.19 21.62
N PRO A 377 -46.37 -23.26 21.72
CA PRO A 377 -46.59 -24.46 20.93
C PRO A 377 -47.93 -25.10 21.28
N PHE A 378 -48.61 -25.65 20.26
CA PHE A 378 -49.91 -26.27 20.44
C PHE A 378 -50.07 -27.54 19.58
N ASP A 379 -50.84 -28.49 20.10
CA ASP A 379 -51.18 -29.73 19.39
C ASP A 379 -52.19 -29.41 18.29
N ILE A 380 -51.91 -29.84 17.05
CA ILE A 380 -52.80 -29.54 15.91
C ILE A 380 -54.01 -30.48 15.84
N GLY A 381 -54.10 -31.47 16.74
CA GLY A 381 -55.20 -32.43 16.83
C GLY A 381 -55.19 -33.49 15.73
N LEU A 382 -54.08 -33.65 15.01
CA LEU A 382 -53.89 -34.68 13.99
C LEU A 382 -52.89 -35.74 14.45
N LEU A 383 -53.17 -36.98 14.08
CA LEU A 383 -52.29 -38.12 14.23
C LEU A 383 -51.67 -38.46 12.87
N VAL A 384 -50.35 -38.61 12.85
CA VAL A 384 -49.57 -38.93 11.65
C VAL A 384 -49.13 -40.39 11.67
N SER A 385 -49.28 -41.05 10.52
CA SER A 385 -48.65 -42.33 10.23
C SER A 385 -47.67 -42.14 9.08
N PHE A 386 -46.48 -42.72 9.21
CA PHE A 386 -45.39 -42.59 8.27
C PHE A 386 -44.74 -43.93 8.03
N ASP A 387 -44.52 -44.26 6.76
CA ASP A 387 -43.76 -45.44 6.35
C ASP A 387 -42.69 -45.01 5.36
N LEU A 388 -41.50 -45.61 5.48
CA LEU A 388 -40.36 -45.36 4.59
C LEU A 388 -39.54 -46.63 4.44
N ASP A 389 -39.41 -47.11 3.20
CA ASP A 389 -38.39 -48.10 2.83
C ASP A 389 -37.27 -47.42 2.04
N CYS A 390 -36.03 -47.59 2.49
CA CYS A 390 -34.86 -46.98 1.88
C CYS A 390 -33.68 -47.97 1.80
N VAL A 391 -32.72 -47.67 0.94
CA VAL A 391 -31.50 -48.47 0.79
C VAL A 391 -30.37 -47.78 1.55
N GLY A 392 -30.06 -48.30 2.73
CA GLY A 392 -28.95 -47.80 3.55
C GLY A 392 -27.74 -48.72 3.55
N SER A 393 -26.56 -48.16 3.78
CA SER A 393 -25.32 -48.92 3.94
C SER A 393 -24.35 -48.20 4.87
N ALA A 394 -23.60 -48.96 5.66
CA ALA A 394 -22.43 -48.44 6.37
C ALA A 394 -21.35 -48.06 5.34
N VAL A 395 -20.77 -46.89 5.53
CA VAL A 395 -19.75 -46.29 4.67
C VAL A 395 -18.64 -45.75 5.56
N VAL A 396 -17.39 -45.90 5.17
CA VAL A 396 -16.26 -45.35 5.93
C VAL A 396 -15.58 -44.30 5.07
N GLY A 397 -15.76 -43.04 5.44
CA GLY A 397 -14.98 -41.93 4.91
C GLY A 397 -13.66 -41.77 5.68
N ARG A 398 -12.77 -40.90 5.22
CA ARG A 398 -11.49 -40.65 5.91
C ARG A 398 -11.16 -39.17 5.99
N ASN A 399 -11.00 -38.65 7.21
CA ASN A 399 -10.23 -37.43 7.39
C ASN A 399 -8.74 -37.75 7.18
N VAL A 400 -7.99 -36.83 6.55
CA VAL A 400 -6.53 -36.92 6.38
C VAL A 400 -5.87 -35.86 7.23
N ILE A 401 -5.06 -36.28 8.20
CA ILE A 401 -4.50 -35.44 9.26
C ILE A 401 -2.98 -35.59 9.24
N GLY A 402 -2.31 -34.52 8.85
CA GLY A 402 -0.86 -34.38 8.97
C GLY A 402 -0.51 -33.22 9.89
N GLY A 403 0.73 -33.16 10.38
CA GLY A 403 1.16 -32.00 11.13
C GLY A 403 2.65 -31.83 11.32
N ILE A 404 3.00 -30.73 11.99
CA ILE A 404 4.34 -30.39 12.45
C ILE A 404 4.22 -30.23 13.97
N VAL A 405 4.96 -31.04 14.73
CA VAL A 405 5.00 -30.93 16.19
C VAL A 405 5.75 -29.66 16.58
N GLY A 406 5.15 -28.86 17.47
CA GLY A 406 5.79 -27.66 18.01
C GLY A 406 6.95 -27.97 18.95
N ASP A 407 7.99 -27.13 18.94
CA ASP A 407 9.21 -27.33 19.74
C ASP A 407 9.03 -26.89 21.20
N LYS A 408 8.39 -25.73 21.44
CA LYS A 408 8.25 -25.15 22.80
C LYS A 408 6.89 -25.40 23.44
N ASN A 409 5.82 -25.33 22.65
CA ASN A 409 4.42 -25.45 23.05
C ASN A 409 3.70 -26.54 22.22
N PRO A 410 4.16 -27.80 22.23
CA PRO A 410 3.61 -28.88 21.41
C PRO A 410 2.13 -29.19 21.69
N ASP A 411 1.62 -28.82 22.86
CA ASP A 411 0.23 -29.02 23.24
C ASP A 411 -0.71 -27.99 22.61
N GLN A 412 -0.21 -26.80 22.25
CA GLN A 412 -1.02 -25.76 21.61
C GLN A 412 -1.11 -26.01 20.11
N VAL A 413 -2.33 -26.01 19.56
CA VAL A 413 -2.62 -26.48 18.20
C VAL A 413 -3.22 -25.38 17.35
N VAL A 414 -2.65 -25.15 16.17
CA VAL A 414 -3.24 -24.34 15.10
C VAL A 414 -3.65 -25.27 13.97
N ILE A 415 -4.88 -25.15 13.50
CA ILE A 415 -5.44 -26.02 12.45
C ILE A 415 -5.60 -25.23 11.17
N VAL A 416 -5.08 -25.74 10.06
CA VAL A 416 -5.60 -25.40 8.73
C VAL A 416 -6.40 -26.56 8.22
N MET A 417 -7.56 -26.25 7.67
CA MET A 417 -8.44 -27.26 7.13
C MET A 417 -9.07 -26.87 5.82
N ALA A 418 -9.47 -27.90 5.08
CA ALA A 418 -10.24 -27.84 3.85
C ALA A 418 -10.91 -29.21 3.66
N HIS A 419 -12.18 -29.27 3.31
CA HIS A 419 -12.79 -30.56 2.96
C HIS A 419 -12.30 -31.03 1.58
N HIS A 420 -12.29 -32.34 1.35
CA HIS A 420 -11.91 -32.94 0.06
C HIS A 420 -13.03 -33.76 -0.59
N ASP A 421 -14.13 -33.98 0.12
CA ASP A 421 -15.30 -34.65 -0.40
C ASP A 421 -16.20 -33.69 -1.19
N HIS A 422 -16.70 -34.18 -2.32
CA HIS A 422 -17.73 -33.50 -3.09
C HIS A 422 -18.90 -34.46 -3.38
N LEU A 423 -19.77 -34.10 -4.32
CA LEU A 423 -21.05 -34.78 -4.54
C LEU A 423 -21.00 -36.13 -5.28
N GLY A 424 -19.83 -36.56 -5.77
CA GLY A 424 -19.67 -37.82 -6.49
C GLY A 424 -20.31 -37.86 -7.88
N MET A 425 -20.72 -39.05 -8.30
CA MET A 425 -21.42 -39.28 -9.56
C MET A 425 -22.93 -39.37 -9.35
N LYS A 426 -23.70 -38.65 -10.17
CA LYS A 426 -25.17 -38.77 -10.19
C LYS A 426 -25.64 -39.43 -11.46
N GLN A 427 -26.66 -40.28 -11.35
CA GLN A 427 -27.24 -40.96 -12.49
C GLN A 427 -27.86 -39.95 -13.47
N SER A 428 -27.73 -40.21 -14.78
CA SER A 428 -28.36 -39.37 -15.79
C SER A 428 -29.87 -39.35 -15.64
N THR A 429 -30.47 -38.17 -15.79
CA THR A 429 -31.92 -38.01 -15.93
C THR A 429 -32.43 -38.50 -17.29
N VAL A 430 -31.54 -38.72 -18.25
CA VAL A 430 -31.85 -39.31 -19.55
C VAL A 430 -31.76 -40.84 -19.46
N PRO A 431 -32.82 -41.60 -19.83
CA PRO A 431 -32.77 -43.06 -19.84
C PRO A 431 -31.60 -43.60 -20.68
N GLY A 432 -30.73 -44.39 -20.06
CA GLY A 432 -29.53 -44.94 -20.70
C GLY A 432 -28.34 -43.96 -20.81
N GLY A 433 -28.45 -42.74 -20.27
CA GLY A 433 -27.35 -41.78 -20.21
C GLY A 433 -26.27 -42.21 -19.20
N ALA A 434 -25.02 -41.83 -19.49
CA ALA A 434 -23.90 -42.05 -18.57
C ALA A 434 -24.07 -41.22 -17.29
N PRO A 435 -23.60 -41.71 -16.13
CA PRO A 435 -23.55 -40.91 -14.90
C PRO A 435 -22.77 -39.62 -15.14
N THR A 436 -23.21 -38.54 -14.51
CA THR A 436 -22.54 -37.24 -14.56
C THR A 436 -21.70 -37.05 -13.32
N ILE A 437 -20.43 -36.68 -13.49
CA ILE A 437 -19.48 -36.40 -12.42
C ILE A 437 -19.70 -34.97 -11.93
N TYR A 438 -19.65 -34.78 -10.62
CA TYR A 438 -19.60 -33.47 -9.98
C TYR A 438 -18.16 -33.29 -9.49
N HIS A 439 -17.37 -32.47 -10.19
CA HIS A 439 -15.91 -32.46 -10.02
C HIS A 439 -15.42 -31.66 -8.82
N GLY A 440 -16.14 -30.61 -8.42
CA GLY A 440 -15.78 -29.76 -7.29
C GLY A 440 -14.40 -29.13 -7.42
N ALA A 441 -14.18 -28.30 -8.44
CA ALA A 441 -12.88 -27.66 -8.67
C ALA A 441 -12.66 -26.43 -7.79
N VAL A 442 -13.70 -25.58 -7.63
CA VAL A 442 -13.66 -24.45 -6.71
C VAL A 442 -14.09 -24.92 -5.32
N ASP A 443 -15.27 -25.51 -5.21
CA ASP A 443 -15.78 -26.19 -4.02
C ASP A 443 -15.59 -27.68 -4.25
N ASP A 444 -14.45 -28.28 -3.87
CA ASP A 444 -13.58 -27.91 -2.74
C ASP A 444 -12.08 -28.04 -3.04
N ALA A 445 -11.73 -28.59 -4.19
CA ALA A 445 -10.36 -28.96 -4.52
C ALA A 445 -9.40 -27.77 -4.43
N SER A 446 -9.89 -26.56 -4.68
CA SER A 446 -9.12 -25.32 -4.57
C SER A 446 -8.66 -24.98 -3.15
N GLY A 447 -9.50 -25.24 -2.13
CA GLY A 447 -9.13 -25.12 -0.72
C GLY A 447 -8.08 -26.15 -0.32
N VAL A 448 -8.24 -27.40 -0.75
CA VAL A 448 -7.23 -28.46 -0.57
C VAL A 448 -5.92 -28.10 -1.28
N GLY A 449 -5.98 -27.44 -2.43
CA GLY A 449 -4.82 -26.94 -3.15
C GLY A 449 -3.97 -25.97 -2.31
N ILE A 450 -4.62 -25.04 -1.59
CA ILE A 450 -3.97 -24.13 -0.63
C ILE A 450 -3.41 -24.94 0.56
N LEU A 451 -4.21 -25.82 1.16
CA LEU A 451 -3.82 -26.66 2.30
C LEU A 451 -2.52 -27.44 2.01
N LEU A 452 -2.45 -28.08 0.84
CA LEU A 452 -1.30 -28.86 0.41
C LEU A 452 -0.06 -28.00 0.16
N GLU A 453 -0.22 -26.81 -0.40
CA GLU A 453 0.90 -25.92 -0.66
C GLU A 453 1.47 -25.32 0.64
N LEU A 454 0.60 -24.95 1.59
CA LEU A 454 1.00 -24.52 2.93
C LEU A 454 1.73 -25.65 3.67
N ALA A 455 1.18 -26.86 3.64
CA ALA A 455 1.82 -28.05 4.22
C ALA A 455 3.21 -28.30 3.59
N ASN A 456 3.33 -28.15 2.27
CA ASN A 456 4.59 -28.30 1.57
C ASN A 456 5.66 -27.32 2.05
N ILE A 457 5.32 -26.04 2.07
CA ILE A 457 6.27 -24.99 2.38
C ILE A 457 6.68 -25.01 3.85
N LEU A 458 5.72 -25.21 4.76
CA LEU A 458 5.99 -25.28 6.19
C LEU A 458 6.73 -26.56 6.57
N GLY A 459 6.44 -27.69 5.92
CA GLY A 459 7.19 -28.93 6.11
C GLY A 459 8.65 -28.80 5.67
N LEU A 460 8.89 -28.17 4.51
CA LEU A 460 10.25 -27.83 4.05
C LEU A 460 10.96 -26.86 4.99
N TYR A 461 10.27 -25.82 5.46
CA TYR A 461 10.80 -24.88 6.45
C TYR A 461 11.22 -25.59 7.73
N ASN A 462 10.33 -26.39 8.32
CA ASN A 462 10.60 -27.15 9.54
C ASN A 462 11.76 -28.14 9.36
N LYS A 463 11.84 -28.80 8.20
CA LYS A 463 12.96 -29.67 7.86
C LYS A 463 14.29 -28.91 7.83
N VAL A 464 14.34 -27.70 7.28
CA VAL A 464 15.55 -26.88 7.28
C VAL A 464 15.87 -26.40 8.70
N ALA A 465 14.86 -25.92 9.43
CA ALA A 465 14.98 -25.41 10.80
C ALA A 465 15.48 -26.46 11.80
N SER A 466 15.09 -27.72 11.61
CA SER A 466 15.51 -28.86 12.44
C SER A 466 16.92 -29.36 12.14
N THR A 467 17.61 -28.82 11.12
CA THR A 467 19.03 -29.14 10.88
C THR A 467 19.97 -28.25 11.70
N ASN A 468 20.96 -28.87 12.36
CA ASN A 468 21.88 -28.23 13.31
C ASN A 468 22.69 -27.04 12.74
N THR A 469 22.83 -26.89 11.42
CA THR A 469 23.74 -25.89 10.84
C THR A 469 23.16 -24.46 10.87
N PHE A 470 21.85 -24.29 10.69
CA PHE A 470 21.20 -22.96 10.65
C PHE A 470 20.53 -22.58 11.97
N SER A 471 20.11 -23.57 12.77
CA SER A 471 19.54 -23.35 14.11
C SER A 471 20.59 -22.93 15.14
N GLN A 472 21.81 -23.49 15.09
CA GLN A 472 22.89 -23.14 16.03
C GLN A 472 23.40 -21.69 15.91
N VAL A 473 23.21 -21.07 14.75
CA VAL A 473 23.57 -19.67 14.50
C VAL A 473 22.36 -18.72 14.63
N GLY A 474 21.21 -19.23 15.09
CA GLY A 474 20.01 -18.43 15.37
C GLY A 474 19.30 -17.85 14.14
N LEU A 475 19.55 -18.40 12.95
CA LEU A 475 18.99 -17.86 11.69
C LEU A 475 17.58 -18.39 11.38
N ILE A 476 17.23 -19.60 11.86
CA ILE A 476 15.93 -20.26 11.62
C ILE A 476 15.60 -21.15 12.83
N SER A 477 14.35 -21.13 13.31
CA SER A 477 13.84 -21.98 14.40
C SER A 477 12.64 -22.83 13.95
N PRO A 478 12.41 -24.02 14.52
CA PRO A 478 11.16 -24.76 14.32
C PRO A 478 9.96 -24.01 14.91
N PRO A 479 8.72 -24.29 14.47
CA PRO A 479 7.52 -23.73 15.08
C PRO A 479 7.46 -24.03 16.59
N ASP A 480 7.04 -23.07 17.43
CA ASP A 480 6.80 -23.33 18.85
C ASP A 480 5.54 -24.17 19.07
N ARG A 481 4.48 -23.94 18.28
CA ARG A 481 3.18 -24.63 18.41
C ARG A 481 3.01 -25.73 17.38
N THR A 482 2.17 -26.70 17.71
CA THR A 482 1.81 -27.77 16.77
C THR A 482 0.89 -27.23 15.68
N ILE A 483 1.19 -27.56 14.43
CA ILE A 483 0.35 -27.25 13.27
C ILE A 483 -0.30 -28.53 12.80
N LEU A 484 -1.62 -28.53 12.64
CA LEU A 484 -2.33 -29.62 11.98
C LEU A 484 -2.85 -29.14 10.62
N PHE A 485 -2.61 -29.94 9.60
CA PHE A 485 -3.23 -29.84 8.29
C PHE A 485 -4.29 -30.94 8.21
N VAL A 486 -5.55 -30.54 8.20
CA VAL A 486 -6.69 -31.44 8.33
C VAL A 486 -7.54 -31.34 7.08
N SER A 487 -7.55 -32.41 6.27
CA SER A 487 -8.50 -32.52 5.18
C SER A 487 -9.69 -33.38 5.57
N THR A 488 -10.88 -32.79 5.60
CA THR A 488 -12.11 -33.42 6.12
C THR A 488 -12.92 -34.11 5.03
N THR A 489 -13.63 -35.16 5.39
CA THR A 489 -14.65 -35.83 4.55
C THR A 489 -16.06 -35.49 5.02
N ALA A 490 -17.07 -35.77 4.20
CA ALA A 490 -18.48 -35.58 4.46
C ALA A 490 -18.87 -34.17 4.97
N GLU A 491 -18.19 -33.13 4.50
CA GLU A 491 -18.61 -31.73 4.71
C GLU A 491 -19.95 -31.48 4.02
N GLU A 492 -20.06 -31.93 2.76
CA GLU A 492 -21.25 -31.82 1.91
C GLU A 492 -22.48 -32.51 2.52
N GLY A 493 -22.22 -33.51 3.36
CA GLY A 493 -23.21 -34.24 4.14
C GLY A 493 -23.65 -33.54 5.43
N GLY A 494 -23.08 -32.38 5.75
CA GLY A 494 -23.39 -31.57 6.93
C GLY A 494 -22.25 -31.51 7.97
N LEU A 495 -21.02 -31.18 7.53
CA LEU A 495 -19.84 -30.97 8.38
C LEU A 495 -19.42 -32.21 9.18
N LEU A 496 -19.70 -33.41 8.66
CA LEU A 496 -19.64 -34.64 9.45
C LEU A 496 -18.19 -35.02 9.80
N GLY A 497 -17.24 -34.80 8.88
CA GLY A 497 -15.83 -35.03 9.13
C GLY A 497 -15.27 -34.11 10.21
N ALA A 498 -15.57 -32.80 10.18
CA ALA A 498 -15.13 -31.87 11.22
C ALA A 498 -15.78 -32.15 12.59
N LYS A 499 -17.09 -32.49 12.61
CA LYS A 499 -17.78 -32.92 13.84
C LYS A 499 -17.11 -34.16 14.43
N HIS A 500 -16.81 -35.16 13.61
CA HIS A 500 -16.13 -36.36 14.05
C HIS A 500 -14.72 -36.04 14.56
N PHE A 501 -13.95 -35.27 13.80
CA PHE A 501 -12.61 -34.82 14.18
C PHE A 501 -12.61 -34.16 15.57
N LEU A 502 -13.44 -33.12 15.76
CA LEU A 502 -13.46 -32.38 17.02
C LEU A 502 -13.92 -33.24 18.20
N SER A 503 -14.89 -34.13 17.98
CA SER A 503 -15.40 -35.04 19.03
C SER A 503 -14.35 -36.06 19.50
N ALA A 504 -13.49 -36.52 18.58
CA ALA A 504 -12.43 -37.48 18.88
C ALA A 504 -11.11 -36.81 19.33
N PHE A 505 -10.97 -35.50 19.12
CA PHE A 505 -9.75 -34.77 19.44
C PHE A 505 -9.63 -34.50 20.94
N ASN A 506 -8.83 -35.31 21.65
CA ASN A 506 -8.71 -35.25 23.11
C ASN A 506 -8.17 -33.92 23.69
N LYS A 507 -7.66 -33.03 22.84
CA LYS A 507 -7.02 -31.75 23.22
C LYS A 507 -7.80 -30.53 22.73
N THR A 508 -9.13 -30.61 22.62
CA THR A 508 -9.97 -29.52 22.08
C THR A 508 -9.70 -28.13 22.70
N LYS A 509 -9.51 -28.06 24.03
CA LYS A 509 -9.19 -26.81 24.76
C LYS A 509 -7.83 -26.19 24.42
N GLN A 510 -6.97 -26.94 23.74
CA GLN A 510 -5.62 -26.52 23.36
C GLN A 510 -5.57 -26.07 21.89
N ILE A 511 -6.68 -26.15 21.16
CA ILE A 511 -6.82 -25.56 19.84
C ILE A 511 -6.88 -24.04 20.01
N VAL A 512 -5.92 -23.37 19.40
CA VAL A 512 -5.66 -21.93 19.51
C VAL A 512 -6.42 -21.16 18.44
N ALA A 513 -6.41 -21.68 17.21
CA ALA A 513 -7.11 -21.12 16.07
C ALA A 513 -7.35 -22.19 15.01
N VAL A 514 -8.44 -22.02 14.25
CA VAL A 514 -8.76 -22.83 13.08
C VAL A 514 -8.99 -21.95 11.86
N ILE A 515 -8.32 -22.32 10.76
CA ILE A 515 -8.36 -21.61 9.49
C ILE A 515 -8.97 -22.57 8.48
N ASN A 516 -10.15 -22.26 7.98
CA ASN A 516 -10.83 -23.07 6.98
C ASN A 516 -10.73 -22.45 5.58
N TYR A 517 -10.38 -23.29 4.60
CA TYR A 517 -10.41 -23.01 3.17
C TYR A 517 -11.35 -24.00 2.49
N ASP A 518 -12.57 -23.55 2.23
CA ASP A 518 -13.62 -24.33 1.59
C ASP A 518 -13.52 -24.14 0.06
N GLY A 519 -13.68 -22.89 -0.42
CA GLY A 519 -13.36 -22.46 -1.78
C GLY A 519 -12.33 -21.32 -1.84
N ALA A 520 -11.29 -21.48 -2.65
CA ALA A 520 -10.26 -20.48 -2.89
C ALA A 520 -10.61 -19.50 -4.03
N ASN A 521 -9.94 -18.35 -4.05
CA ASN A 521 -9.96 -17.40 -5.16
C ASN A 521 -9.16 -17.94 -6.35
N VAL A 522 -9.82 -18.72 -7.21
CA VAL A 522 -9.22 -19.27 -8.44
C VAL A 522 -8.96 -18.22 -9.54
N LEU A 523 -9.33 -16.96 -9.31
CA LEU A 523 -9.19 -15.85 -10.24
C LEU A 523 -7.96 -14.99 -9.88
N ASN A 524 -7.96 -13.73 -10.31
CA ASN A 524 -6.89 -12.78 -10.08
C ASN A 524 -6.82 -12.29 -8.63
N GLU A 525 -5.70 -11.67 -8.29
CA GLU A 525 -5.49 -11.02 -7.00
C GLU A 525 -6.56 -9.96 -6.71
N THR A 526 -6.89 -9.83 -5.43
CA THR A 526 -7.79 -8.81 -4.89
C THR A 526 -7.03 -7.83 -4.00
N LEU A 527 -7.65 -6.69 -3.71
CA LEU A 527 -7.16 -5.68 -2.75
C LEU A 527 -7.67 -5.98 -1.33
N ASP A 528 -8.54 -6.97 -1.20
CA ASP A 528 -9.15 -7.41 0.04
C ASP A 528 -9.25 -8.93 0.10
N ILE A 529 -9.52 -9.46 1.29
CA ILE A 529 -9.89 -10.85 1.52
C ILE A 529 -11.13 -10.89 2.39
N VAL A 530 -12.07 -11.78 2.08
CA VAL A 530 -13.30 -11.89 2.85
C VAL A 530 -13.08 -12.83 4.03
N SER A 531 -13.28 -12.33 5.24
CA SER A 531 -13.40 -13.11 6.48
C SER A 531 -14.88 -13.46 6.70
N VAL A 532 -15.22 -14.72 6.47
CA VAL A 532 -16.57 -15.23 6.74
C VAL A 532 -16.65 -15.56 8.24
N GLY A 533 -17.51 -14.83 8.96
CA GLY A 533 -17.60 -14.89 10.42
C GLY A 533 -16.84 -13.79 11.15
N MET A 534 -16.37 -12.75 10.45
CA MET A 534 -15.70 -11.60 11.06
C MET A 534 -16.49 -11.02 12.24
N GLY A 535 -15.82 -10.82 13.37
CA GLY A 535 -16.35 -10.37 14.65
C GLY A 535 -16.66 -11.51 15.63
N LEU A 536 -16.73 -12.77 15.18
CA LEU A 536 -16.98 -13.93 16.05
C LEU A 536 -15.72 -14.47 16.72
N SER A 537 -14.54 -14.09 16.23
CA SER A 537 -13.25 -14.41 16.85
C SER A 537 -12.36 -13.15 16.82
N PRO A 538 -12.65 -12.11 17.64
CA PRO A 538 -12.05 -10.78 17.50
C PRO A 538 -10.52 -10.77 17.48
N ASP A 539 -9.88 -11.59 18.32
CA ASP A 539 -8.42 -11.70 18.38
C ASP A 539 -7.84 -12.33 17.11
N LEU A 540 -8.54 -13.33 16.55
CA LEU A 540 -8.18 -13.97 15.28
C LEU A 540 -8.44 -13.01 14.10
N ASP A 541 -9.54 -12.28 14.11
CA ASP A 541 -9.86 -11.28 13.09
C ASP A 541 -8.83 -10.14 13.07
N LEU A 542 -8.41 -9.69 14.25
CA LEU A 542 -7.35 -8.69 14.38
C LEU A 542 -6.06 -9.23 13.80
N PHE A 543 -5.68 -10.46 14.16
CA PHE A 543 -4.49 -11.11 13.61
C PHE A 543 -4.51 -11.14 12.08
N ILE A 544 -5.60 -11.64 11.48
CA ILE A 544 -5.72 -11.79 10.03
C ILE A 544 -5.67 -10.41 9.38
N SER A 545 -6.30 -9.42 9.98
CA SER A 545 -6.28 -8.04 9.49
C SER A 545 -4.87 -7.45 9.49
N THR A 546 -4.11 -7.68 10.56
CA THR A 546 -2.71 -7.25 10.65
C THR A 546 -1.83 -7.98 9.64
N ALA A 547 -1.99 -9.31 9.50
CA ALA A 547 -1.21 -10.10 8.54
C ALA A 547 -1.53 -9.72 7.07
N ALA A 548 -2.80 -9.56 6.74
CA ALA A 548 -3.25 -9.13 5.42
C ALA A 548 -2.73 -7.73 5.03
N ASP A 549 -2.72 -6.78 5.98
CA ASP A 549 -2.16 -5.45 5.75
C ASP A 549 -0.64 -5.51 5.58
N ASP A 550 0.07 -6.25 6.44
CA ASP A 550 1.53 -6.28 6.47
C ASP A 550 2.16 -6.90 5.21
N GLU A 551 1.61 -8.00 4.72
CA GLU A 551 2.25 -8.78 3.65
C GLU A 551 1.92 -8.25 2.26
N ASN A 552 0.66 -7.82 2.09
CA ASN A 552 0.07 -7.62 0.77
C ASN A 552 -0.72 -6.32 0.67
N LYS A 553 -0.75 -5.51 1.74
CA LYS A 553 -1.52 -4.25 1.82
C LYS A 553 -2.98 -4.45 1.48
N MET A 554 -3.50 -5.57 1.94
CA MET A 554 -4.90 -5.91 1.77
C MET A 554 -5.69 -5.58 3.02
N ILE A 555 -6.98 -5.43 2.79
CA ILE A 555 -7.94 -5.19 3.84
C ILE A 555 -8.72 -6.49 4.04
N VAL A 556 -8.90 -6.91 5.29
CA VAL A 556 -9.89 -7.95 5.58
C VAL A 556 -11.26 -7.30 5.58
N THR A 557 -12.16 -7.84 4.76
CA THR A 557 -13.54 -7.38 4.63
C THR A 557 -14.48 -8.43 5.20
N GLN A 558 -15.62 -7.99 5.72
CA GLN A 558 -16.69 -8.90 6.13
C GLN A 558 -17.34 -9.52 4.88
N ASP A 559 -17.99 -10.67 5.06
CA ASP A 559 -18.84 -11.30 4.04
C ASP A 559 -19.83 -10.28 3.43
N PRO A 560 -19.69 -9.94 2.13
CA PRO A 560 -20.55 -8.98 1.45
C PRO A 560 -21.92 -9.56 1.10
N LEU A 561 -22.10 -10.89 1.21
CA LEU A 561 -23.31 -11.60 0.82
C LEU A 561 -23.79 -12.55 1.95
N PRO A 562 -24.07 -12.02 3.15
CA PRO A 562 -24.47 -12.84 4.30
C PRO A 562 -25.73 -13.69 4.05
N GLN A 563 -26.57 -13.30 3.08
CA GLN A 563 -27.75 -14.07 2.66
C GLN A 563 -27.41 -15.42 1.98
N LEU A 564 -26.15 -15.62 1.55
CA LEU A 564 -25.67 -16.92 1.05
C LEU A 564 -25.35 -17.89 2.20
N HIS A 565 -25.33 -17.39 3.43
CA HIS A 565 -25.16 -18.18 4.65
C HIS A 565 -23.83 -18.97 4.69
N LEU A 566 -22.76 -18.42 4.12
CA LEU A 566 -21.47 -19.11 3.99
C LEU A 566 -20.87 -19.52 5.34
N LEU A 567 -21.00 -18.67 6.37
CA LEU A 567 -20.56 -18.98 7.75
C LEU A 567 -21.13 -20.32 8.27
N TYR A 568 -22.31 -20.68 7.78
CA TYR A 568 -23.13 -21.72 8.34
C TYR A 568 -23.04 -23.06 7.59
N ARG A 569 -22.23 -23.12 6.54
CA ARG A 569 -22.13 -24.23 5.59
C ARG A 569 -20.66 -24.53 5.29
N ASN A 570 -19.82 -24.40 6.31
CA ASN A 570 -18.39 -24.70 6.23
C ASN A 570 -17.91 -25.21 7.58
N ASP A 571 -16.83 -25.96 7.58
CA ASP A 571 -16.32 -26.67 8.75
C ASP A 571 -15.87 -25.76 9.92
N ALA A 572 -15.52 -24.48 9.69
CA ALA A 572 -15.16 -23.56 10.78
C ALA A 572 -16.30 -23.39 11.79
N LEU A 573 -17.56 -23.53 11.34
CA LEU A 573 -18.72 -23.44 12.23
C LEU A 573 -18.65 -24.43 13.40
N VAL A 574 -18.15 -25.65 13.17
CA VAL A 574 -18.06 -26.70 14.20
C VAL A 574 -17.21 -26.22 15.37
N PHE A 575 -16.15 -25.47 15.09
CA PHE A 575 -15.24 -24.91 16.08
C PHE A 575 -15.84 -23.68 16.76
N LEU A 576 -16.46 -22.75 16.02
CA LEU A 576 -17.18 -21.61 16.60
C LEU A 576 -18.26 -22.04 17.59
N GLN A 577 -19.04 -23.08 17.26
CA GLN A 577 -20.09 -23.62 18.14
C GLN A 577 -19.53 -24.20 19.45
N ASN A 578 -18.26 -24.59 19.46
CA ASN A 578 -17.55 -25.09 20.63
C ASN A 578 -16.63 -24.03 21.27
N GLN A 579 -16.83 -22.74 20.93
CA GLN A 579 -16.06 -21.60 21.46
C GLN A 579 -14.55 -21.68 21.15
N ILE A 580 -14.20 -22.32 20.05
CA ILE A 580 -12.82 -22.36 19.54
C ILE A 580 -12.69 -21.28 18.47
N PRO A 581 -11.72 -20.36 18.58
CA PRO A 581 -11.52 -19.31 17.58
C PRO A 581 -11.33 -19.91 16.19
N SER A 582 -12.15 -19.50 15.23
CA SER A 582 -12.02 -20.00 13.86
C SER A 582 -12.60 -19.05 12.83
N VAL A 583 -12.11 -19.19 11.60
CA VAL A 583 -12.53 -18.36 10.47
C VAL A 583 -12.56 -19.21 9.19
N MET A 584 -13.42 -18.82 8.24
CA MET A 584 -13.29 -19.24 6.85
C MET A 584 -12.83 -18.03 6.03
N LEU A 585 -11.76 -18.19 5.25
CA LEU A 585 -11.35 -17.16 4.29
C LEU A 585 -11.86 -17.47 2.90
N SER A 586 -12.47 -16.46 2.29
CA SER A 586 -13.06 -16.52 0.97
C SER A 586 -12.44 -15.48 0.04
N MET A 587 -12.84 -15.53 -1.23
CA MET A 587 -12.39 -14.62 -2.28
C MET A 587 -12.73 -13.16 -1.94
N GLY A 588 -11.78 -12.26 -2.18
CA GLY A 588 -11.97 -10.82 -2.05
C GLY A 588 -12.95 -10.23 -3.06
N THR A 589 -13.46 -9.04 -2.76
CA THR A 589 -14.45 -8.34 -3.60
C THR A 589 -13.85 -7.37 -4.60
N ARG A 590 -12.58 -6.97 -4.42
CA ARG A 590 -11.95 -5.86 -5.13
C ARG A 590 -10.77 -6.32 -5.97
N PHE A 591 -11.01 -6.81 -7.17
CA PHE A 591 -9.94 -7.31 -8.05
C PHE A 591 -8.92 -6.22 -8.44
N LYS A 592 -7.63 -6.53 -8.32
CA LYS A 592 -6.54 -5.62 -8.71
C LYS A 592 -6.66 -5.24 -10.18
N GLY A 593 -6.57 -3.95 -10.48
CA GLY A 593 -6.69 -3.43 -11.84
C GLY A 593 -8.13 -3.32 -12.38
N MET A 594 -9.15 -3.72 -11.60
CA MET A 594 -10.56 -3.60 -11.96
C MET A 594 -11.30 -2.81 -10.87
N MET A 595 -11.46 -1.49 -11.05
CA MET A 595 -12.14 -0.62 -10.07
C MET A 595 -13.68 -0.64 -10.17
N ASN A 596 -14.30 -1.74 -10.59
CA ASN A 596 -15.76 -1.82 -10.73
C ASN A 596 -16.36 -2.87 -9.79
N ASP A 597 -17.11 -2.40 -8.79
CA ASP A 597 -17.79 -3.21 -7.79
C ASP A 597 -18.81 -4.19 -8.40
N THR A 598 -19.24 -4.00 -9.65
CA THR A 598 -20.17 -4.94 -10.32
C THR A 598 -19.50 -6.24 -10.78
N TYR A 599 -18.17 -6.29 -10.93
CA TYR A 599 -17.50 -7.48 -11.43
C TYR A 599 -17.59 -8.64 -10.44
N TYR A 600 -17.28 -8.39 -9.16
CA TYR A 600 -17.44 -9.40 -8.11
C TYR A 600 -18.88 -9.94 -8.04
N GLN A 601 -19.87 -9.03 -8.07
CA GLN A 601 -21.29 -9.42 -8.04
C GLN A 601 -21.68 -10.29 -9.24
N ALA A 602 -21.15 -10.01 -10.43
CA ALA A 602 -21.38 -10.85 -11.60
C ALA A 602 -20.73 -12.25 -11.46
N VAL A 603 -19.47 -12.30 -11.01
CA VAL A 603 -18.74 -13.56 -10.80
C VAL A 603 -19.43 -14.44 -9.77
N ILE A 604 -19.76 -13.88 -8.61
CA ILE A 604 -20.35 -14.65 -7.51
C ILE A 604 -21.78 -15.09 -7.82
N THR A 605 -22.56 -14.26 -8.53
CA THR A 605 -23.90 -14.62 -9.00
C THR A 605 -23.83 -15.76 -10.03
N ASP A 606 -22.92 -15.67 -11.00
CA ASP A 606 -22.72 -16.74 -11.99
C ASP A 606 -22.28 -18.04 -11.30
N TYR A 607 -21.34 -17.96 -10.36
CA TYR A 607 -20.87 -19.12 -9.61
C TYR A 607 -22.02 -19.85 -8.91
N PHE A 608 -22.78 -19.16 -8.05
CA PHE A 608 -23.86 -19.80 -7.28
C PHE A 608 -25.08 -20.18 -8.12
N THR A 609 -25.26 -19.59 -9.31
CA THR A 609 -26.39 -19.91 -10.19
C THR A 609 -26.07 -21.07 -11.13
N ASN A 610 -24.86 -21.10 -11.71
CA ASN A 610 -24.53 -21.95 -12.86
C ASN A 610 -23.38 -22.94 -12.61
N VAL A 611 -22.59 -22.78 -11.55
CA VAL A 611 -21.35 -23.56 -11.33
C VAL A 611 -21.43 -24.39 -10.05
N TYR A 612 -21.73 -23.75 -8.92
CA TYR A 612 -21.77 -24.33 -7.58
C TYR A 612 -22.64 -25.59 -7.48
N HIS A 613 -22.09 -26.69 -6.97
CA HIS A 613 -22.76 -28.00 -6.86
C HIS A 613 -23.36 -28.48 -8.20
N THR A 614 -22.69 -28.19 -9.31
CA THR A 614 -23.06 -28.67 -10.64
C THR A 614 -21.86 -29.34 -11.33
N PRO A 615 -22.09 -30.11 -12.39
CA PRO A 615 -21.02 -30.65 -13.23
C PRO A 615 -20.16 -29.58 -13.93
N ALA A 616 -20.55 -28.31 -13.88
CA ALA A 616 -19.79 -27.21 -14.47
C ALA A 616 -18.67 -26.68 -13.55
N ASP A 617 -18.57 -27.16 -12.30
CA ASP A 617 -17.47 -26.82 -11.39
C ASP A 617 -16.20 -27.60 -11.73
N ILE A 618 -15.60 -27.22 -12.85
CA ILE A 618 -14.35 -27.75 -13.39
C ILE A 618 -13.31 -26.64 -13.48
N VAL A 619 -12.02 -26.99 -13.55
CA VAL A 619 -10.96 -25.99 -13.80
C VAL A 619 -11.14 -25.36 -15.18
N LYS A 620 -11.46 -24.07 -15.20
CA LYS A 620 -11.68 -23.31 -16.45
C LYS A 620 -10.38 -22.65 -16.95
N PRO A 621 -10.24 -22.42 -18.27
CA PRO A 621 -9.05 -21.75 -18.83
C PRO A 621 -8.74 -20.38 -18.23
N GLU A 622 -9.79 -19.64 -17.84
CA GLU A 622 -9.70 -18.31 -17.22
C GLU A 622 -9.25 -18.33 -15.75
N TYR A 623 -9.15 -19.49 -15.10
CA TYR A 623 -8.67 -19.60 -13.72
C TYR A 623 -7.16 -19.40 -13.66
N THR A 624 -6.76 -18.23 -13.14
CA THR A 624 -5.37 -17.82 -13.01
C THR A 624 -4.73 -18.34 -11.72
N PHE A 625 -5.51 -18.60 -10.66
CA PHE A 625 -5.06 -19.03 -9.32
C PHE A 625 -4.15 -18.02 -8.60
N LEU A 626 -4.04 -16.78 -9.10
CA LEU A 626 -3.24 -15.74 -8.44
C LEU A 626 -3.85 -15.33 -7.10
N GLY A 627 -5.18 -15.31 -7.03
CA GLY A 627 -5.91 -15.09 -5.78
C GLY A 627 -5.66 -16.19 -4.74
N ALA A 628 -5.56 -17.45 -5.15
CA ALA A 628 -5.29 -18.58 -4.25
C ALA A 628 -3.87 -18.52 -3.67
N VAL A 629 -2.88 -18.12 -4.49
CA VAL A 629 -1.52 -17.81 -4.03
C VAL A 629 -1.57 -16.68 -3.00
N GLN A 630 -2.29 -15.60 -3.30
CA GLN A 630 -2.45 -14.47 -2.39
C GLN A 630 -3.10 -14.89 -1.05
N GLN A 631 -4.15 -15.73 -1.09
CA GLN A 631 -4.81 -16.30 0.08
C GLN A 631 -3.90 -17.20 0.92
N SER A 632 -2.91 -17.85 0.30
CA SER A 632 -1.91 -18.67 0.99
C SER A 632 -0.87 -17.80 1.69
N VAL A 633 -0.50 -16.66 1.10
CA VAL A 633 0.50 -15.73 1.67
C VAL A 633 -0.03 -15.07 2.94
N ILE A 634 -1.27 -14.53 2.90
CA ILE A 634 -1.93 -13.69 3.95
C ILE A 634 -1.77 -14.19 5.39
N TRP A 635 -1.55 -15.49 5.54
CA TRP A 635 -1.31 -16.12 6.81
C TRP A 635 0.17 -16.24 7.06
N ASP A 636 0.81 -15.13 7.42
CA ASP A 636 2.15 -15.18 7.99
C ASP A 636 2.13 -16.06 9.24
N TRP A 637 2.44 -17.33 9.05
CA TRP A 637 2.39 -18.34 10.08
C TRP A 637 3.27 -18.00 11.25
N GLY A 638 4.36 -17.24 11.05
CA GLY A 638 5.30 -16.96 12.12
C GLY A 638 4.62 -16.43 13.39
N ARG A 639 3.58 -15.60 13.26
CA ARG A 639 2.87 -15.06 14.43
C ARG A 639 1.98 -16.09 15.16
N PHE A 640 1.48 -17.12 14.48
CA PHE A 640 0.79 -18.26 15.10
C PHE A 640 1.75 -19.29 15.68
N LEU A 641 2.90 -19.45 15.04
CA LEU A 641 3.86 -20.49 15.33
C LEU A 641 4.79 -20.16 16.48
N TYR A 642 5.00 -18.88 16.80
CA TYR A 642 5.92 -18.44 17.85
C TYR A 642 5.16 -17.93 19.09
N PRO A 643 5.81 -17.76 20.26
CA PRO A 643 5.13 -17.68 21.55
C PRO A 643 4.50 -16.31 21.81
N SER A 644 4.70 -15.33 20.91
CA SER A 644 4.27 -13.95 21.08
C SER A 644 2.76 -13.72 21.03
N PHE A 645 1.95 -14.75 20.72
CA PHE A 645 0.49 -14.65 20.66
C PHE A 645 -0.20 -15.66 21.60
N SER A 646 -0.72 -15.22 22.74
CA SER A 646 -1.59 -16.05 23.60
C SER A 646 -3.03 -15.54 23.56
N PHE A 647 -3.96 -16.37 23.07
CA PHE A 647 -5.39 -16.14 23.29
C PHE A 647 -5.68 -16.42 24.76
N GLU A 648 -6.02 -15.38 25.52
CA GLU A 648 -6.41 -15.55 26.91
C GLU A 648 -7.82 -16.16 26.91
N ASN A 649 -7.87 -17.49 27.05
CA ASN A 649 -9.12 -18.24 27.13
C ASN A 649 -9.84 -17.83 28.42
N GLN A 650 -10.69 -16.80 28.36
CA GLN A 650 -11.57 -16.41 29.47
C GLN A 650 -12.68 -17.47 29.61
N ILE A 651 -12.32 -18.64 30.11
CA ILE A 651 -13.25 -19.52 30.81
C ILE A 651 -13.17 -19.13 32.29
N ASP A 652 -13.66 -17.93 32.64
CA ASP A 652 -13.99 -17.64 34.01
C ASP A 652 -15.25 -16.77 34.11
N ASN A 653 -16.23 -17.36 34.78
CA ASN A 653 -17.51 -16.83 35.24
C ASN A 653 -17.59 -15.29 35.29
N ASN A 654 -18.31 -14.67 34.35
CA ASN A 654 -19.05 -13.44 34.64
C ASN A 654 -20.28 -13.28 33.74
N ASN A 655 -21.44 -13.40 34.39
CA ASN A 655 -22.67 -12.76 33.97
C ASN A 655 -22.45 -11.24 33.90
N SER A 656 -22.18 -10.70 32.72
CA SER A 656 -22.38 -9.28 32.45
C SER A 656 -22.90 -9.08 31.04
N THR A 657 -24.23 -9.03 30.95
CA THR A 657 -25.02 -8.16 30.06
C THR A 657 -24.26 -7.45 28.95
N MET A 658 -24.56 -7.80 27.70
CA MET A 658 -24.41 -6.90 26.56
C MET A 658 -25.24 -5.63 26.84
N ASN A 659 -24.57 -4.56 27.28
CA ASN A 659 -25.16 -3.23 27.27
C ASN A 659 -25.05 -2.68 25.86
N HIS A 660 -26.20 -2.60 25.19
CA HIS A 660 -26.42 -1.71 24.06
C HIS A 660 -26.08 -0.27 24.46
N SER A 661 -25.13 0.36 23.75
CA SER A 661 -25.15 1.81 23.61
C SER A 661 -26.12 2.16 22.49
N THR A 662 -27.36 2.47 22.86
CA THR A 662 -28.23 3.33 22.09
C THR A 662 -27.65 4.74 22.11
N ASP A 663 -27.18 5.23 20.96
CA ASP A 663 -27.09 6.68 20.75
C ASP A 663 -27.62 6.99 19.35
N ASP A 664 -28.95 7.10 19.30
CA ASP A 664 -29.69 7.84 18.31
C ASP A 664 -29.39 9.34 18.50
N ASN A 665 -28.61 9.93 17.60
CA ASN A 665 -28.69 11.37 17.28
C ASN A 665 -27.86 11.70 16.03
N ILE A 666 -28.47 11.53 14.86
CA ILE A 666 -28.02 12.14 13.60
C ILE A 666 -28.83 13.43 13.41
N PRO A 667 -28.22 14.63 13.38
CA PRO A 667 -28.92 15.82 12.94
C PRO A 667 -29.16 15.76 11.43
N MET A 668 -30.44 15.73 11.07
CA MET A 668 -30.98 16.01 9.74
C MET A 668 -30.64 17.45 9.32
N GLU A 669 -29.63 17.63 8.47
CA GLU A 669 -29.54 18.76 7.55
C GLU A 669 -28.63 18.38 6.36
N VAL A 670 -28.85 19.00 5.20
CA VAL A 670 -28.19 18.77 3.90
C VAL A 670 -28.87 17.72 2.98
N ILE A 671 -30.17 17.92 2.72
CA ILE A 671 -30.74 17.73 1.39
C ILE A 671 -31.42 19.05 1.00
N LYS A 672 -30.68 19.91 0.28
CA LYS A 672 -31.13 21.01 -0.58
C LYS A 672 -29.92 21.86 -0.95
N ASP A 673 -29.18 21.44 -1.98
CA ASP A 673 -28.41 22.36 -2.86
C ASP A 673 -27.82 21.62 -4.08
N GLN A 674 -28.65 20.81 -4.75
CA GLN A 674 -28.35 20.26 -6.08
C GLN A 674 -29.34 20.73 -7.15
N GLN A 675 -29.74 22.01 -7.10
CA GLN A 675 -30.69 22.56 -8.07
C GLN A 675 -30.41 24.01 -8.52
N VAL A 676 -29.13 24.44 -8.54
CA VAL A 676 -28.76 25.80 -8.99
C VAL A 676 -27.66 25.86 -10.08
N GLU A 677 -26.95 24.77 -10.38
CA GLU A 677 -25.91 24.78 -11.45
C GLU A 677 -26.32 24.06 -12.74
N ARG A 678 -27.54 24.31 -13.23
CA ARG A 678 -27.95 23.84 -14.57
C ARG A 678 -28.65 24.88 -15.46
N ASN A 679 -28.61 26.18 -15.09
CA ASN A 679 -29.26 27.28 -15.84
C ASN A 679 -28.33 28.48 -16.13
N LYS A 680 -27.05 28.28 -16.45
CA LYS A 680 -26.13 29.37 -16.89
C LYS A 680 -25.18 29.01 -18.03
N MET A 681 -25.60 28.13 -18.93
CA MET A 681 -25.08 28.08 -20.29
C MET A 681 -26.29 28.13 -21.22
N GLU A 682 -26.19 28.92 -22.29
CA GLU A 682 -27.25 29.28 -23.24
C GLU A 682 -28.14 30.46 -22.85
N GLU A 683 -27.58 31.67 -22.91
CA GLU A 683 -28.25 32.87 -23.44
C GLU A 683 -27.27 34.05 -23.40
N GLY A 684 -26.75 34.47 -24.56
CA GLY A 684 -25.95 35.69 -24.61
C GLY A 684 -25.04 35.94 -25.80
N GLU A 685 -24.99 35.07 -26.81
CA GLU A 685 -24.47 35.43 -28.14
C GLU A 685 -25.62 35.90 -29.03
N ASN A 686 -25.92 37.19 -29.01
CA ASN A 686 -26.30 37.99 -30.19
C ASN A 686 -26.81 39.37 -29.77
N LYS A 687 -25.94 40.37 -29.90
CA LYS A 687 -26.30 41.67 -30.45
C LYS A 687 -25.02 42.42 -30.80
N ARG A 688 -24.72 42.45 -32.08
CA ARG A 688 -23.71 43.30 -32.71
C ARG A 688 -24.44 44.45 -33.42
N ASN A 689 -23.82 45.63 -33.35
CA ASN A 689 -23.82 46.76 -34.30
C ASN A 689 -24.57 48.07 -33.95
N GLU A 690 -23.86 49.13 -34.35
CA GLU A 690 -24.24 50.53 -34.66
C GLU A 690 -23.92 51.63 -33.61
N ASP A 691 -22.67 52.11 -33.69
CA ASP A 691 -22.24 53.43 -34.21
C ASP A 691 -22.40 54.78 -33.45
N PHE A 692 -21.21 55.42 -33.30
CA PHE A 692 -20.79 56.84 -33.34
C PHE A 692 -21.25 57.90 -32.31
N GLN A 693 -20.28 58.46 -31.55
CA GLN A 693 -19.72 59.83 -31.75
C GLN A 693 -18.60 60.17 -30.71
N PRO A 694 -17.65 61.07 -31.00
CA PRO A 694 -16.37 61.23 -30.25
C PRO A 694 -16.20 62.58 -29.55
N VAL A 695 -15.79 62.67 -28.27
CA VAL A 695 -15.26 63.93 -27.68
C VAL A 695 -14.24 63.71 -26.54
N SER A 696 -13.06 64.30 -26.75
CA SER A 696 -11.99 64.80 -25.85
C SER A 696 -11.49 63.98 -24.65
N LEU A 697 -10.28 63.42 -24.77
CA LEU A 697 -9.47 62.93 -23.65
C LEU A 697 -8.65 64.08 -23.05
N ASP A 698 -8.91 64.37 -21.77
CA ASP A 698 -8.13 65.25 -20.92
C ASP A 698 -6.78 64.60 -20.56
N SER A 699 -5.69 65.30 -20.87
CA SER A 699 -4.29 64.89 -20.64
C SER A 699 -3.95 64.68 -19.15
N SER A 700 -4.82 65.10 -18.23
CA SER A 700 -4.62 64.93 -16.78
C SER A 700 -4.89 63.50 -16.26
N GLN A 701 -5.65 62.68 -16.99
CA GLN A 701 -5.99 61.31 -16.57
C GLN A 701 -4.99 60.23 -17.02
N LEU A 702 -4.12 60.54 -17.99
CA LEU A 702 -3.12 59.59 -18.51
C LEU A 702 -1.93 59.37 -17.53
N ASP A 703 -1.55 60.39 -16.75
CA ASP A 703 -0.41 60.28 -15.83
C ASP A 703 -0.75 59.53 -14.53
N GLN A 704 -1.99 59.61 -14.03
CA GLN A 704 -2.43 58.83 -12.87
C GLN A 704 -2.69 57.35 -13.21
N SER A 705 -3.11 57.04 -14.44
CA SER A 705 -3.31 55.63 -14.86
C SER A 705 -1.97 54.92 -15.12
N ASN A 706 -0.97 55.61 -15.68
CA ASN A 706 0.36 55.05 -15.93
C ASN A 706 1.18 54.84 -14.65
N THR A 707 1.05 55.72 -13.65
CA THR A 707 1.68 55.53 -12.33
C THR A 707 1.03 54.38 -11.56
N ASN A 708 -0.30 54.27 -11.55
CA ASN A 708 -0.99 53.15 -10.91
C ASN A 708 -0.70 51.81 -11.61
N ASN A 709 -0.63 51.77 -12.93
CA ASN A 709 -0.28 50.56 -13.69
C ASN A 709 1.18 50.14 -13.48
N ASN A 710 2.12 51.09 -13.37
CA ASN A 710 3.51 50.81 -13.03
C ASN A 710 3.67 50.30 -11.58
N VAL A 711 2.91 50.84 -10.62
CA VAL A 711 2.88 50.34 -9.23
C VAL A 711 2.23 48.95 -9.17
N LYS A 712 1.15 48.69 -9.91
CA LYS A 712 0.53 47.35 -10.03
C LYS A 712 1.46 46.36 -10.70
N TYR A 713 2.18 46.77 -11.74
CA TYR A 713 3.16 45.95 -12.45
C TYR A 713 4.37 45.63 -11.57
N GLN A 714 4.90 46.61 -10.83
CA GLN A 714 5.97 46.39 -9.86
C GLN A 714 5.52 45.50 -8.70
N LYS A 715 4.30 45.69 -8.16
CA LYS A 715 3.71 44.79 -7.15
C LYS A 715 3.55 43.37 -7.70
N ARG A 716 3.06 43.19 -8.93
CA ARG A 716 2.96 41.87 -9.59
C ARG A 716 4.32 41.23 -9.84
N GLN A 717 5.34 42.00 -10.25
CA GLN A 717 6.71 41.52 -10.41
C GLN A 717 7.35 41.10 -9.07
N LEU A 718 7.10 41.88 -8.01
CA LEU A 718 7.55 41.54 -6.65
C LEU A 718 6.84 40.29 -6.11
N LEU A 719 5.53 40.16 -6.34
CA LEU A 719 4.77 38.97 -5.97
C LEU A 719 5.26 37.74 -6.73
N LYS A 720 5.47 37.83 -8.06
CA LYS A 720 6.05 36.75 -8.87
C LYS A 720 7.42 36.32 -8.36
N LYS A 721 8.31 37.26 -8.01
CA LYS A 721 9.63 36.94 -7.43
C LYS A 721 9.53 36.24 -6.08
N ARG A 722 8.56 36.62 -5.23
CA ARG A 722 8.31 35.97 -3.93
C ARG A 722 7.77 34.55 -4.10
N ILE A 723 6.82 34.34 -4.99
CA ILE A 723 6.27 33.02 -5.30
C ILE A 723 7.39 32.11 -5.82
N ILE A 724 8.19 32.57 -6.78
CA ILE A 724 9.34 31.81 -7.30
C ILE A 724 10.34 31.48 -6.17
N GLY A 725 10.62 32.42 -5.28
CA GLY A 725 11.52 32.18 -4.15
C GLY A 725 10.98 31.11 -3.19
N LEU A 726 9.69 31.17 -2.84
CA LEU A 726 9.04 30.17 -2.00
C LEU A 726 8.99 28.79 -2.68
N SER A 727 8.74 28.74 -3.99
CA SER A 727 8.77 27.50 -4.76
C SER A 727 10.16 26.85 -4.77
N ILE A 728 11.24 27.64 -4.85
CA ILE A 728 12.62 27.13 -4.78
C ILE A 728 12.92 26.57 -3.39
N VAL A 729 12.47 27.25 -2.33
CA VAL A 729 12.68 26.77 -0.95
C VAL A 729 11.93 25.45 -0.71
N LEU A 730 10.68 25.36 -1.16
CA LEU A 730 9.90 24.12 -1.09
C LEU A 730 10.58 22.99 -1.89
N LEU A 731 11.09 23.30 -3.09
CA LEU A 731 11.81 22.34 -3.93
C LEU A 731 13.07 21.80 -3.25
N ILE A 732 13.93 22.68 -2.69
CA ILE A 732 15.14 22.27 -1.95
C ILE A 732 14.74 21.33 -0.81
N THR A 733 13.69 21.70 -0.10
CA THR A 733 13.19 20.95 1.05
C THR A 733 12.72 19.55 0.65
N THR A 734 11.89 19.43 -0.39
CA THR A 734 11.38 18.15 -0.89
C THR A 734 12.50 17.26 -1.42
N VAL A 735 13.42 17.81 -2.22
CA VAL A 735 14.53 17.04 -2.80
C VAL A 735 15.46 16.50 -1.71
N ASN A 736 15.82 17.33 -0.73
CA ASN A 736 16.68 16.90 0.38
C ASN A 736 16.01 15.82 1.25
N THR A 737 14.73 15.99 1.58
CA THR A 737 13.97 15.01 2.38
C THR A 737 13.87 13.66 1.66
N THR A 738 13.52 13.70 0.37
CA THR A 738 13.44 12.49 -0.46
C THR A 738 14.81 11.83 -0.58
N SER A 739 15.88 12.62 -0.70
CA SER A 739 17.25 12.11 -0.77
C SER A 739 17.68 11.44 0.52
N SER A 740 17.33 11.96 1.70
CA SER A 740 17.68 11.34 2.99
C SER A 740 16.93 10.03 3.21
N GLU A 741 15.63 10.01 2.95
CA GLU A 741 14.77 8.81 3.08
C GLU A 741 15.23 7.71 2.12
N LEU A 742 15.44 8.05 0.84
CA LEU A 742 15.93 7.11 -0.17
C LEU A 742 17.32 6.56 0.18
N SER A 743 18.21 7.41 0.70
CA SER A 743 19.57 6.99 1.07
C SER A 743 19.55 6.00 2.23
N GLN A 744 18.72 6.24 3.26
CA GLN A 744 18.58 5.29 4.36
C GLN A 744 17.93 3.99 3.87
N TYR A 745 16.88 4.07 3.06
CA TYR A 745 16.21 2.90 2.48
C TYR A 745 17.19 2.01 1.70
N ILE A 746 18.01 2.60 0.82
CA ILE A 746 19.02 1.85 0.05
C ILE A 746 20.00 1.15 0.99
N LEU A 747 20.53 1.85 1.99
CA LEU A 747 21.55 1.29 2.89
C LEU A 747 21.00 0.18 3.78
N VAL A 748 19.77 0.33 4.28
CA VAL A 748 19.17 -0.63 5.21
C VAL A 748 18.62 -1.86 4.48
N ASN A 749 17.97 -1.66 3.32
CA ASN A 749 17.13 -2.70 2.71
C ASN A 749 17.65 -3.29 1.39
N ASP A 750 18.65 -2.67 0.75
CA ASP A 750 18.99 -3.02 -0.64
C ASP A 750 20.50 -3.17 -0.89
N TYR A 751 21.28 -2.10 -0.68
CA TYR A 751 22.67 -2.02 -1.08
C TYR A 751 23.52 -1.26 -0.06
N TYR A 752 24.17 -2.00 0.84
CA TYR A 752 25.06 -1.44 1.87
C TYR A 752 26.51 -1.30 1.38
N LYS A 753 26.81 -0.23 0.63
CA LYS A 753 28.18 0.21 0.30
C LYS A 753 28.28 1.73 0.41
N PRO A 754 28.43 2.26 1.65
CA PRO A 754 28.26 3.69 1.94
C PRO A 754 29.26 4.58 1.20
N PHE A 755 30.53 4.17 1.08
CA PHE A 755 31.50 4.97 0.34
C PHE A 755 31.22 4.93 -1.17
N LEU A 756 30.92 3.76 -1.75
CA LEU A 756 30.61 3.67 -3.17
C LEU A 756 29.38 4.49 -3.55
N MET A 757 28.34 4.48 -2.70
CA MET A 757 27.12 5.26 -2.92
C MET A 757 27.41 6.76 -2.93
N ILE A 758 28.20 7.27 -1.98
CA ILE A 758 28.60 8.70 -1.99
C ILE A 758 29.47 9.02 -3.18
N TYR A 759 30.47 8.18 -3.46
CA TYR A 759 31.37 8.38 -4.57
C TYR A 759 30.56 8.55 -5.87
N TYR A 760 29.63 7.63 -6.12
CA TYR A 760 28.73 7.70 -7.25
C TYR A 760 27.86 8.96 -7.26
N ASN A 761 27.21 9.29 -6.14
CA ASN A 761 26.37 10.50 -6.03
C ASN A 761 27.15 11.80 -6.27
N MET A 762 28.40 11.87 -5.80
CA MET A 762 29.25 13.06 -5.93
C MET A 762 29.82 13.22 -7.35
N ILE A 763 30.07 12.14 -8.08
CA ILE A 763 30.53 12.22 -9.48
C ILE A 763 29.50 12.95 -10.35
N TRP A 764 28.20 12.75 -10.09
CA TRP A 764 27.12 13.39 -10.87
C TRP A 764 27.16 14.93 -10.82
N LEU A 765 27.87 15.53 -9.86
CA LEU A 765 28.12 16.98 -9.85
C LEU A 765 28.85 17.46 -11.12
N ILE A 766 29.59 16.59 -11.81
CA ILE A 766 30.26 16.91 -13.08
C ILE A 766 29.29 17.35 -14.18
N LEU A 767 28.01 16.95 -14.10
CA LEU A 767 26.95 17.35 -15.03
C LEU A 767 26.69 18.86 -15.03
N ALA A 768 27.21 19.61 -14.05
CA ALA A 768 27.18 21.07 -14.07
C ALA A 768 28.09 21.69 -15.17
N LEU A 769 29.15 21.01 -15.62
CA LEU A 769 30.06 21.53 -16.66
C LEU A 769 29.39 21.59 -18.05
N PRO A 770 28.70 20.54 -18.54
CA PRO A 770 27.93 20.65 -19.78
C PRO A 770 26.86 21.76 -19.74
N ILE A 771 26.21 21.98 -18.59
CA ILE A 771 25.23 23.07 -18.42
C ILE A 771 25.91 24.43 -18.58
N GLU A 772 27.10 24.60 -18.01
CA GLU A 772 27.89 25.82 -18.16
C GLU A 772 28.25 26.09 -19.63
N LEU A 773 28.75 25.07 -20.34
CA LEU A 773 29.09 25.16 -21.75
C LEU A 773 27.87 25.54 -22.60
N ALA A 774 26.71 24.95 -22.34
CA ALA A 774 25.47 25.27 -23.05
C ALA A 774 25.00 26.71 -22.81
N VAL A 775 25.07 27.19 -21.55
CA VAL A 775 24.73 28.57 -21.20
C VAL A 775 25.70 29.56 -21.85
N PHE A 776 26.99 29.23 -21.86
CA PHE A 776 28.02 30.04 -22.47
C PHE A 776 27.85 30.10 -24.00
N TYR A 777 27.63 28.96 -24.64
CA TYR A 777 27.37 28.87 -26.08
C TYR A 777 26.15 29.71 -26.49
N GLY A 778 25.06 29.63 -25.73
CA GLY A 778 23.87 30.45 -25.98
C GLY A 778 24.11 31.96 -25.81
N LYS A 779 24.99 32.37 -24.88
CA LYS A 779 25.41 33.78 -24.76
C LYS A 779 26.26 34.22 -25.95
N HIS A 780 27.19 33.37 -26.38
CA HIS A 780 28.10 33.65 -27.49
C HIS A 780 27.32 33.93 -28.78
N ILE A 781 26.37 33.04 -29.12
CA ILE A 781 25.45 33.23 -30.26
C ILE A 781 24.67 34.53 -30.12
N LYS A 782 24.09 34.79 -28.94
CA LYS A 782 23.21 35.95 -28.73
C LYS A 782 23.94 37.29 -28.80
N ASN A 783 25.23 37.31 -28.46
CA ASN A 783 26.04 38.52 -28.48
C ASN A 783 26.71 38.78 -29.84
N ASN A 784 26.51 37.93 -30.87
CA ASN A 784 27.18 38.02 -32.17
C ASN A 784 28.70 38.27 -32.02
N SER A 785 29.34 37.52 -31.10
CA SER A 785 30.77 37.67 -30.87
C SER A 785 31.57 37.03 -32.02
N ASN A 786 32.42 37.81 -32.68
CA ASN A 786 33.35 37.28 -33.69
C ASN A 786 34.57 36.55 -33.07
N GLU A 787 34.68 36.52 -31.74
CA GLU A 787 35.78 35.86 -31.02
C GLU A 787 35.58 34.32 -30.98
N PRO A 788 36.62 33.49 -31.19
CA PRO A 788 36.52 32.04 -31.01
C PRO A 788 35.96 31.66 -29.62
N LEU A 789 35.07 30.67 -29.57
CA LEU A 789 34.37 30.25 -28.34
C LEU A 789 35.33 30.01 -27.16
N ILE A 790 36.48 29.39 -27.43
CA ILE A 790 37.52 29.06 -26.43
C ILE A 790 38.18 30.33 -25.88
N GLN A 791 38.45 31.33 -26.72
CA GLN A 791 39.05 32.61 -26.29
C GLN A 791 38.05 33.42 -25.46
N SER A 792 36.78 33.41 -25.85
CA SER A 792 35.70 34.05 -25.09
C SER A 792 35.51 33.39 -23.70
N LEU A 793 35.57 32.05 -23.63
CA LEU A 793 35.57 31.28 -22.37
C LEU A 793 36.76 31.65 -21.49
N HIS A 794 37.95 31.71 -22.06
CA HIS A 794 39.19 32.07 -21.37
C HIS A 794 39.11 33.49 -20.79
N ARG A 795 38.54 34.45 -21.54
CA ARG A 795 38.33 35.84 -21.13
C ARG A 795 37.34 35.96 -19.96
N GLU A 796 36.16 35.32 -20.05
CA GLU A 796 35.14 35.37 -18.98
C GLU A 796 35.63 34.68 -17.69
N PHE A 797 36.43 33.62 -17.79
CA PHE A 797 36.99 32.94 -16.62
C PHE A 797 38.13 33.70 -15.92
N LEU A 798 39.06 34.30 -16.68
CA LEU A 798 40.30 34.86 -16.11
C LEU A 798 40.24 36.38 -15.89
N ILE A 799 39.63 37.13 -16.81
CA ILE A 799 39.70 38.60 -16.81
C ILE A 799 38.55 39.20 -15.99
N ASP A 800 37.32 38.74 -16.21
CA ASP A 800 36.14 39.33 -15.56
C ASP A 800 35.95 38.89 -14.10
N ASN A 801 36.43 37.69 -13.75
CA ASN A 801 36.25 37.12 -12.41
C ASN A 801 37.40 37.44 -11.43
N LYS A 802 38.49 38.09 -11.88
CA LYS A 802 39.68 38.45 -11.07
C LYS A 802 40.31 37.27 -10.31
N VAL A 803 40.23 36.05 -10.84
CA VAL A 803 40.66 34.83 -10.14
C VAL A 803 41.43 33.94 -11.10
N THR A 804 42.57 33.40 -10.65
CA THR A 804 43.37 32.49 -11.48
C THR A 804 42.76 31.09 -11.52
N LEU A 805 42.90 30.40 -12.65
CA LEU A 805 42.44 29.01 -12.82
C LEU A 805 43.04 28.08 -11.74
N LYS A 806 44.31 28.31 -11.39
CA LYS A 806 45.02 27.60 -10.30
C LYS A 806 44.31 27.75 -8.95
N THR A 807 43.84 28.95 -8.63
CA THR A 807 43.08 29.20 -7.39
C THR A 807 41.74 28.46 -7.40
N VAL A 808 41.02 28.45 -8.52
CA VAL A 808 39.73 27.74 -8.64
C VAL A 808 39.93 26.23 -8.49
N ALA A 809 40.90 25.66 -9.20
CA ALA A 809 41.25 24.24 -9.14
C ALA A 809 41.60 23.80 -7.71
N TRP A 810 42.46 24.56 -7.01
CA TRP A 810 42.88 24.21 -5.66
C TRP A 810 41.76 24.31 -4.63
N VAL A 811 40.94 25.36 -4.70
CA VAL A 811 39.81 25.51 -3.78
C VAL A 811 38.77 24.42 -4.01
N THR A 812 38.41 24.14 -5.27
CA THR A 812 37.42 23.10 -5.59
C THR A 812 37.91 21.70 -5.21
N PHE A 813 39.22 21.42 -5.32
CA PHE A 813 39.83 20.18 -4.85
C PHE A 813 39.68 20.01 -3.33
N LEU A 814 40.10 21.01 -2.55
CA LEU A 814 39.97 20.97 -1.09
C LEU A 814 38.50 20.90 -0.63
N MET A 815 37.61 21.62 -1.31
CA MET A 815 36.17 21.56 -1.04
C MET A 815 35.59 20.20 -1.37
N SER A 816 36.05 19.53 -2.43
CA SER A 816 35.61 18.18 -2.79
C SER A 816 36.01 17.16 -1.71
N ILE A 817 37.24 17.23 -1.20
CA ILE A 817 37.68 16.37 -0.08
C ILE A 817 36.83 16.61 1.17
N LEU A 818 36.65 17.87 1.57
CA LEU A 818 35.85 18.23 2.74
C LEU A 818 34.41 17.76 2.59
N TYR A 819 33.83 17.95 1.41
CA TYR A 819 32.43 17.60 1.13
C TYR A 819 32.21 16.08 1.04
N THR A 820 33.11 15.34 0.41
CA THR A 820 33.02 13.87 0.40
C THR A 820 33.19 13.31 1.81
N GLY A 821 34.13 13.83 2.60
CA GLY A 821 34.35 13.40 3.98
C GLY A 821 33.13 13.66 4.88
N LEU A 822 32.51 14.84 4.79
CA LEU A 822 31.31 15.13 5.59
C LEU A 822 30.10 14.30 5.14
N ASN A 823 29.92 14.05 3.84
CA ASN A 823 28.84 13.19 3.35
C ASN A 823 29.07 11.74 3.79
N TYR A 824 30.33 11.30 3.88
CA TYR A 824 30.69 9.96 4.40
C TYR A 824 30.34 9.80 5.87
N ILE A 825 30.60 10.81 6.70
CA ILE A 825 30.16 10.76 8.10
C ILE A 825 28.63 10.79 8.20
N TRP A 826 27.97 11.60 7.37
CA TRP A 826 26.51 11.67 7.32
C TRP A 826 25.87 10.32 6.92
N ILE A 827 26.35 9.68 5.85
CA ILE A 827 25.76 8.42 5.37
C ILE A 827 25.95 7.28 6.37
N LEU A 828 27.08 7.27 7.07
CA LEU A 828 27.36 6.25 8.08
C LEU A 828 26.50 6.42 9.33
N GLY A 829 26.02 7.63 9.62
CA GLY A 829 25.09 7.89 10.70
C GLY A 829 23.63 7.58 10.35
N LEU A 830 23.24 7.63 9.07
CA LEU A 830 21.86 7.40 8.62
C LEU A 830 21.26 6.05 9.07
N PRO A 831 21.95 4.89 8.96
CA PRO A 831 21.37 3.61 9.39
C PRO A 831 21.39 3.42 10.92
N LEU A 832 21.98 4.36 11.68
CA LEU A 832 22.20 4.22 13.13
C LEU A 832 21.18 5.00 13.98
N THR A 833 20.32 5.82 13.38
CA THR A 833 19.30 6.63 14.08
C THR A 833 18.15 6.96 13.12
N GLU A 834 17.02 7.44 13.62
CA GLU A 834 15.85 7.73 12.79
C GLU A 834 16.11 8.88 11.80
N VAL A 835 15.45 8.90 10.63
CA VAL A 835 15.64 9.95 9.60
C VAL A 835 15.20 11.32 10.11
N SER A 836 14.11 11.38 10.86
CA SER A 836 13.56 12.61 11.44
C SER A 836 14.56 13.22 12.45
N THR A 837 15.09 12.41 13.36
CA THR A 837 16.14 12.76 14.33
C THR A 837 17.45 13.11 13.63
N SER A 838 17.89 12.31 12.64
CA SER A 838 19.08 12.56 11.82
C SER A 838 19.02 13.92 11.14
N ASN A 839 17.89 14.21 10.47
CA ASN A 839 17.68 15.48 9.79
C ASN A 839 17.67 16.63 10.80
N ALA A 840 16.96 16.49 11.94
CA ALA A 840 16.93 17.52 12.98
C ALA A 840 18.32 17.82 13.57
N LEU A 841 19.10 16.79 13.89
CA LEU A 841 20.48 16.92 14.39
C LEU A 841 21.41 17.53 13.34
N PHE A 842 21.28 17.11 12.08
CA PHE A 842 22.06 17.69 10.99
C PHE A 842 21.77 19.18 10.79
N GLN A 843 20.53 19.63 11.04
CA GLN A 843 20.18 21.05 10.97
C GLN A 843 20.84 21.92 12.06
N SER A 844 21.47 21.32 13.07
CA SER A 844 22.36 22.05 14.00
C SER A 844 23.52 22.77 13.29
N ALA A 845 23.80 22.42 12.02
CA ALA A 845 24.67 23.15 11.09
C ALA A 845 24.43 24.67 11.13
N THR A 846 23.19 25.10 11.36
CA THR A 846 22.81 26.52 11.47
C THR A 846 23.59 27.28 12.55
N ILE A 847 23.87 26.63 13.69
CA ILE A 847 24.65 27.20 14.80
C ILE A 847 26.07 27.47 14.33
N TYR A 848 26.70 26.45 13.72
CA TYR A 848 28.05 26.57 13.20
C TYR A 848 28.15 27.63 12.11
N VAL A 849 27.20 27.66 11.18
CA VAL A 849 27.15 28.66 10.10
C VAL A 849 27.01 30.07 10.64
N PHE A 850 26.22 30.29 11.71
CA PHE A 850 26.08 31.59 12.33
C PHE A 850 27.41 32.10 12.90
N PHE A 851 28.07 31.31 13.74
CA PHE A 851 29.36 31.69 14.34
C PHE A 851 30.48 31.80 13.31
N LEU A 852 30.56 30.86 12.36
CA LEU A 852 31.54 30.87 11.30
C LEU A 852 31.31 32.04 10.32
N SER A 853 30.07 32.46 10.06
CA SER A 853 29.80 33.65 9.25
C SER A 853 30.29 34.93 9.94
N ILE A 854 30.18 35.03 11.27
CA ILE A 854 30.75 36.15 12.03
C ILE A 854 32.28 36.09 11.99
N TRP A 855 32.85 34.90 12.18
CA TRP A 855 34.30 34.75 12.29
C TRP A 855 35.04 34.84 10.95
N ILE A 856 34.55 34.14 9.92
CA ILE A 856 35.18 33.98 8.60
C ILE A 856 34.73 35.07 7.62
N LEU A 857 33.41 35.32 7.53
CA LEU A 857 32.84 36.31 6.60
C LEU A 857 32.78 37.72 7.19
N LYS A 858 33.13 37.87 8.48
CA LYS A 858 33.06 39.15 9.22
C LYS A 858 31.68 39.79 9.16
N GLU A 859 30.63 38.96 9.12
CA GLU A 859 29.26 39.45 9.19
C GLU A 859 28.97 40.11 10.54
N LYS A 860 28.34 41.29 10.54
CA LYS A 860 27.92 41.95 11.77
C LYS A 860 26.67 41.24 12.34
N PRO A 861 26.71 40.68 13.56
CA PRO A 861 25.52 40.08 14.17
C PRO A 861 24.50 41.18 14.43
N THR A 862 23.31 41.06 13.85
CA THR A 862 22.18 41.93 14.21
C THR A 862 21.36 41.23 15.28
N ILE A 863 20.67 42.02 16.11
CA ILE A 863 19.77 41.48 17.15
C ILE A 863 18.74 40.53 16.50
N LEU A 864 18.13 40.94 15.39
CA LEU A 864 17.14 40.13 14.68
C LEU A 864 17.73 38.81 14.12
N LYS A 865 18.97 38.79 13.60
CA LYS A 865 19.62 37.54 13.17
C LYS A 865 19.87 36.60 14.35
N SER A 866 20.31 37.16 15.47
CA SER A 866 20.58 36.38 16.69
C SER A 866 19.30 35.79 17.25
N VAL A 867 18.20 36.56 17.25
CA VAL A 867 16.86 36.10 17.64
C VAL A 867 16.38 34.97 16.72
N SER A 868 16.53 35.09 15.40
CA SER A 868 16.20 33.99 14.48
C SER A 868 16.95 32.70 14.81
N VAL A 869 18.24 32.78 15.13
CA VAL A 869 19.05 31.60 15.48
C VAL A 869 18.58 30.99 16.80
N ILE A 870 18.22 31.80 17.80
CA ILE A 870 17.64 31.29 19.05
C ILE A 870 16.33 30.54 18.78
N PHE A 871 15.46 31.09 17.93
CA PHE A 871 14.23 30.41 17.51
C PHE A 871 14.52 29.09 16.77
N PHE A 872 15.51 29.06 15.89
CA PHE A 872 15.91 27.82 15.22
C PHE A 872 16.44 26.77 16.20
N ILE A 873 17.28 27.16 17.16
CA ILE A 873 17.80 26.24 18.19
C ILE A 873 16.65 25.73 19.06
N ALA A 874 15.78 26.62 19.55
CA ALA A 874 14.62 26.25 20.35
C ALA A 874 13.66 25.33 19.57
N GLY A 875 13.49 25.57 18.28
CA GLY A 875 12.71 24.73 17.38
C GLY A 875 13.29 23.33 17.22
N VAL A 876 14.59 23.23 16.91
CA VAL A 876 15.30 21.94 16.78
C VAL A 876 15.28 21.16 18.10
N VAL A 877 15.60 21.82 19.21
CA VAL A 877 15.56 21.20 20.56
C VAL A 877 14.14 20.77 20.92
N GLY A 878 13.14 21.61 20.66
CA GLY A 878 11.74 21.28 20.93
C GLY A 878 11.27 20.04 20.16
N ILE A 879 11.71 19.89 18.91
CA ILE A 879 11.38 18.71 18.10
C ILE A 879 12.13 17.48 18.61
N LEU A 880 13.43 17.57 18.92
CA LEU A 880 14.19 16.46 19.50
C LEU A 880 13.63 16.01 20.86
N LEU A 881 13.12 16.94 21.68
CA LEU A 881 12.46 16.63 22.95
C LEU A 881 11.07 16.02 22.75
N ALA A 882 10.30 16.51 21.78
CA ALA A 882 9.01 15.93 21.41
C ALA A 882 9.16 14.50 20.90
N ASP A 883 10.16 14.27 20.05
CA ASP A 883 10.53 12.96 19.51
C ASP A 883 10.88 11.96 20.63
N ARG A 884 11.72 12.39 21.59
CA ARG A 884 12.04 11.60 22.79
C ARG A 884 10.86 11.36 23.74
N ALA A 885 9.90 12.28 23.81
CA ALA A 885 8.71 12.14 24.65
C ALA A 885 7.65 11.24 24.00
N SER A 886 7.64 11.14 22.68
CA SER A 886 6.73 10.31 21.89
C SER A 886 7.25 8.89 21.63
N SER A 887 8.55 8.64 21.82
CA SER A 887 9.24 7.36 21.57
C SER A 887 9.32 6.43 22.79
N VAL A 888 8.50 6.63 23.82
CA VAL A 888 8.37 5.67 24.93
C VAL A 888 7.70 4.40 24.38
N GLY A 889 8.53 3.40 24.01
CA GLY A 889 8.11 2.13 23.38
C GLY A 889 8.45 1.98 21.89
N ALA A 890 9.34 2.80 21.32
CA ALA A 890 9.77 2.71 19.91
C ALA A 890 11.17 2.06 19.76
N TYR A 891 11.41 1.48 18.57
CA TYR A 891 12.60 0.73 18.15
C TYR A 891 13.92 1.29 18.73
N GLU A 892 14.63 0.51 19.54
CA GLU A 892 15.93 0.93 20.06
C GLU A 892 17.00 0.68 19.00
N PHE A 893 17.50 1.75 18.37
CA PHE A 893 18.76 1.68 17.62
C PHE A 893 19.90 1.46 18.63
N PRO A 894 20.57 0.29 18.67
CA PRO A 894 21.54 -0.05 19.72
C PRO A 894 22.73 0.92 19.77
N ASP A 895 23.01 1.56 18.64
CA ASP A 895 24.08 2.53 18.41
C ASP A 895 23.54 3.97 18.19
N ALA A 896 22.32 4.30 18.62
CA ALA A 896 21.68 5.62 18.40
C ALA A 896 22.60 6.80 18.75
N VAL A 897 23.30 6.70 19.88
CA VAL A 897 24.24 7.74 20.35
C VAL A 897 25.39 7.94 19.37
N LYS A 898 25.91 6.86 18.77
CA LYS A 898 26.96 6.92 17.76
C LYS A 898 26.43 7.58 16.49
N GLY A 899 25.22 7.22 16.04
CA GLY A 899 24.52 7.88 14.93
C GLY A 899 24.36 9.38 15.16
N ASP A 900 23.86 9.77 16.33
CA ASP A 900 23.64 11.17 16.71
C ASP A 900 24.94 11.98 16.72
N ILE A 901 26.03 11.41 17.28
CA ILE A 901 27.36 12.04 17.28
C ILE A 901 27.85 12.25 15.84
N MET A 902 27.65 11.26 14.96
CA MET A 902 28.04 11.36 13.55
C MET A 902 27.23 12.46 12.84
N MET A 903 25.93 12.59 13.12
CA MET A 903 25.09 13.65 12.56
C MET A 903 25.53 15.05 12.99
N VAL A 904 25.87 15.24 14.27
CA VAL A 904 26.40 16.51 14.78
C VAL A 904 27.79 16.83 14.21
N ALA A 905 28.65 15.82 14.07
CA ALA A 905 29.96 15.98 13.44
C ALA A 905 29.85 16.36 11.96
N ALA A 906 28.96 15.69 11.22
CA ALA A 906 28.65 16.04 9.84
C ALA A 906 28.09 17.46 9.73
N ALA A 907 27.21 17.89 10.63
CA ALA A 907 26.65 19.24 10.68
C ALA A 907 27.72 20.32 10.89
N ALA A 908 28.70 20.07 11.76
CA ALA A 908 29.81 20.99 12.01
C ALA A 908 30.69 21.15 10.76
N LEU A 909 31.07 20.03 10.13
CA LEU A 909 31.84 20.03 8.88
C LEU A 909 31.07 20.70 7.74
N TYR A 910 29.77 20.46 7.68
CA TYR A 910 28.90 21.12 6.71
C TYR A 910 28.90 22.64 6.91
N GLY A 911 28.81 23.11 8.16
CA GLY A 911 28.88 24.54 8.45
C GLY A 911 30.19 25.18 7.99
N VAL A 912 31.31 24.48 8.16
CA VAL A 912 32.62 24.90 7.62
C VAL A 912 32.59 24.95 6.10
N TRP A 913 32.16 23.86 5.46
CA TRP A 913 32.06 23.78 4.00
C TRP A 913 31.22 24.92 3.44
N GLN A 914 30.00 25.10 3.94
CA GLN A 914 29.05 26.09 3.42
C GLN A 914 29.56 27.53 3.53
N VAL A 915 30.16 27.90 4.67
CA VAL A 915 30.68 29.26 4.88
C VAL A 915 31.88 29.54 3.98
N LEU A 916 32.76 28.54 3.77
CA LEU A 916 33.89 28.68 2.85
C LEU A 916 33.44 28.72 1.39
N THR A 917 32.45 27.90 1.01
CA THR A 917 31.81 27.97 -0.31
C THR A 917 31.19 29.33 -0.55
N ALA A 918 30.43 29.85 0.41
CA ALA A 918 29.87 31.19 0.31
C ALA A 918 30.95 32.26 0.19
N LYS A 919 32.03 32.19 0.98
CA LYS A 919 33.18 33.10 0.84
C LYS A 919 33.74 33.09 -0.58
N PHE A 920 33.84 31.91 -1.19
CA PHE A 920 34.37 31.77 -2.53
C PHE A 920 33.40 32.28 -3.62
N LEU A 921 32.10 31.99 -3.48
CA LEU A 921 31.07 32.32 -4.47
C LEU A 921 30.58 33.77 -4.38
N VAL A 922 30.41 34.34 -3.18
CA VAL A 922 29.85 35.69 -2.96
C VAL A 922 30.76 36.78 -3.54
N ASP A 923 32.06 36.53 -3.60
CA ASP A 923 33.03 37.46 -4.19
C ASP A 923 33.12 37.37 -5.73
N LYS A 924 32.35 36.48 -6.39
CA LYS A 924 32.55 36.12 -7.81
C LYS A 924 31.24 36.02 -8.61
N ASN A 925 31.34 36.10 -9.94
CA ASN A 925 30.18 36.19 -10.84
C ASN A 925 29.35 34.89 -10.87
N ARG A 926 28.07 34.98 -11.27
CA ARG A 926 27.08 33.88 -11.23
C ARG A 926 27.42 32.66 -12.08
N THR A 927 28.33 32.80 -13.04
CA THR A 927 28.83 31.72 -13.90
C THR A 927 29.74 30.76 -13.14
N MET A 928 30.45 31.23 -12.11
CA MET A 928 31.36 30.41 -11.30
C MET A 928 30.67 29.30 -10.49
N VAL A 929 29.34 29.35 -10.32
CA VAL A 929 28.60 28.33 -9.55
C VAL A 929 28.62 26.99 -10.29
N HIS A 930 28.39 26.99 -11.60
CA HIS A 930 28.38 25.78 -12.41
C HIS A 930 29.76 25.12 -12.47
N SER A 931 30.79 25.92 -12.70
CA SER A 931 32.16 25.44 -12.75
C SER A 931 32.64 24.96 -11.39
N TYR A 932 32.26 25.65 -10.31
CA TYR A 932 32.57 25.21 -8.94
C TYR A 932 32.00 23.81 -8.65
N ILE A 933 30.70 23.59 -8.90
CA ILE A 933 30.04 22.30 -8.67
C ILE A 933 30.62 21.22 -9.60
N GLY A 934 30.78 21.56 -10.87
CA GLY A 934 31.32 20.67 -11.89
C GLY A 934 32.73 20.18 -11.58
N LEU A 935 33.60 21.10 -11.14
CA LEU A 935 34.96 20.78 -10.71
C LEU A 935 34.97 19.97 -9.41
N MET A 936 34.04 20.19 -8.48
CA MET A 936 33.92 19.32 -7.29
C MET A 936 33.65 17.87 -7.68
N GLY A 937 32.74 17.63 -8.62
CA GLY A 937 32.45 16.29 -9.16
C GLY A 937 33.63 15.69 -9.91
N PHE A 938 34.32 16.49 -10.72
CA PHE A 938 35.55 16.09 -11.42
C PHE A 938 36.66 15.66 -10.45
N TRP A 939 36.92 16.43 -9.38
CA TRP A 939 37.93 16.04 -8.40
C TRP A 939 37.53 14.76 -7.66
N CYS A 940 36.25 14.62 -7.29
CA CYS A 940 35.74 13.41 -6.65
C CYS A 940 36.00 12.18 -7.53
N LEU A 941 35.67 12.25 -8.83
CA LEU A 941 35.94 11.20 -9.81
C LEU A 941 37.40 10.73 -9.76
N LEU A 942 38.35 11.67 -9.70
CA LEU A 942 39.79 11.39 -9.70
C LEU A 942 40.31 10.78 -8.40
N PHE A 943 40.03 11.40 -7.24
CA PHE A 943 40.60 10.91 -5.97
C PHE A 943 39.81 9.75 -5.36
N GLY A 944 38.53 9.59 -5.71
CA GLY A 944 37.70 8.52 -5.16
C GLY A 944 38.13 7.13 -5.63
N ILE A 945 38.76 6.98 -6.80
CA ILE A 945 39.28 5.69 -7.28
C ILE A 945 40.38 5.14 -6.35
N PRO A 946 41.45 5.89 -6.02
CA PRO A 946 42.42 5.45 -5.01
C PRO A 946 41.80 5.08 -3.67
N VAL A 947 40.79 5.82 -3.20
CA VAL A 947 40.11 5.55 -1.92
C VAL A 947 39.27 4.28 -2.00
N LEU A 948 38.53 4.06 -3.10
CA LEU A 948 37.80 2.81 -3.35
C LEU A 948 38.73 1.60 -3.32
N LEU A 949 39.86 1.69 -4.03
CA LEU A 949 40.85 0.61 -4.05
C LEU A 949 41.42 0.35 -2.66
N ALA A 950 41.76 1.41 -1.91
CA ALA A 950 42.25 1.27 -0.55
C ALA A 950 41.23 0.60 0.38
N LEU A 951 39.94 0.94 0.27
CA LEU A 951 38.86 0.32 1.06
C LEU A 951 38.63 -1.14 0.66
N HIS A 952 38.68 -1.45 -0.63
CA HIS A 952 38.52 -2.83 -1.13
C HIS A 952 39.67 -3.73 -0.65
N TYR A 953 40.92 -3.29 -0.77
CA TYR A 953 42.08 -4.08 -0.34
C TYR A 953 42.23 -4.17 1.18
N SER A 954 41.76 -3.18 1.93
CA SER A 954 41.79 -3.21 3.40
C SER A 954 40.63 -4.04 4.00
N GLY A 955 39.65 -4.43 3.20
CA GLY A 955 38.48 -5.20 3.63
C GLY A 955 37.42 -4.37 4.37
N TYR A 956 37.62 -3.05 4.53
CA TYR A 956 36.63 -2.17 5.18
C TYR A 956 35.36 -1.99 4.34
N GLU A 957 35.48 -1.87 3.02
CA GLU A 957 34.34 -1.87 2.10
C GLU A 957 34.75 -2.54 0.79
N THR A 958 34.18 -3.70 0.49
CA THR A 958 34.47 -4.41 -0.76
C THR A 958 33.71 -3.79 -1.93
N PHE A 959 34.45 -3.34 -2.94
CA PHE A 959 33.88 -2.94 -4.22
C PHE A 959 33.06 -4.07 -4.86
N GLU A 960 31.76 -3.83 -5.01
CA GLU A 960 30.78 -4.77 -5.54
C GLU A 960 29.67 -3.95 -6.20
N MET A 961 29.41 -4.13 -7.49
CA MET A 961 28.35 -3.37 -8.16
C MET A 961 26.97 -3.87 -7.71
N PRO A 962 25.93 -3.02 -7.74
CA PRO A 962 24.56 -3.47 -7.46
C PRO A 962 24.17 -4.63 -8.38
N THR A 963 23.67 -5.71 -7.80
CA THR A 963 23.38 -6.97 -8.50
C THR A 963 22.05 -6.95 -9.24
N THR A 964 21.11 -6.09 -8.82
CA THR A 964 19.79 -5.95 -9.43
C THR A 964 19.64 -4.63 -10.19
N SER A 965 18.81 -4.64 -11.23
CA SER A 965 18.43 -3.44 -11.99
C SER A 965 17.69 -2.41 -11.12
N ARG A 966 16.97 -2.89 -10.09
CA ARG A 966 16.27 -2.04 -9.11
C ARG A 966 17.26 -1.24 -8.27
N SER A 967 18.25 -1.88 -7.65
CA SER A 967 19.24 -1.20 -6.81
C SER A 967 20.06 -0.19 -7.62
N ALA A 968 20.47 -0.56 -8.83
CA ALA A 968 21.16 0.36 -9.75
C ALA A 968 20.30 1.58 -10.12
N GLY A 969 18.99 1.37 -10.31
CA GLY A 969 18.00 2.43 -10.53
C GLY A 969 17.89 3.37 -9.34
N LEU A 970 17.69 2.83 -8.13
CA LEU A 970 17.53 3.63 -6.90
C LEU A 970 18.78 4.48 -6.59
N ILE A 971 19.97 3.90 -6.74
CA ILE A 971 21.25 4.62 -6.58
C ILE A 971 21.37 5.76 -7.62
N SER A 972 20.95 5.53 -8.86
CA SER A 972 20.95 6.57 -9.90
C SER A 972 19.98 7.72 -9.60
N VAL A 973 18.82 7.43 -9.03
CA VAL A 973 17.90 8.48 -8.61
C VAL A 973 18.44 9.23 -7.38
N SER A 974 19.06 8.53 -6.43
CA SER A 974 19.76 9.16 -5.29
C SER A 974 20.84 10.14 -5.76
N ALA A 975 21.64 9.76 -6.76
CA ALA A 975 22.64 10.62 -7.38
C ALA A 975 22.03 11.87 -8.04
N PHE A 976 20.90 11.71 -8.74
CA PHE A 976 20.19 12.82 -9.37
C PHE A 976 19.59 13.81 -8.36
N LEU A 977 18.97 13.31 -7.28
CA LEU A 977 18.46 14.13 -6.19
C LEU A 977 19.60 14.88 -5.50
N THR A 978 20.72 14.20 -5.25
CA THR A 978 21.93 14.79 -4.68
C THR A 978 22.48 15.90 -5.58
N PHE A 979 22.57 15.69 -6.89
CA PHE A 979 22.97 16.71 -7.85
C PHE A 979 22.05 17.94 -7.77
N THR A 980 20.73 17.72 -7.79
CA THR A 980 19.73 18.79 -7.78
C THR A 980 19.80 19.61 -6.50
N ALA A 981 19.86 18.96 -5.34
CA ALA A 981 20.01 19.58 -4.04
C ALA A 981 21.25 20.48 -4.01
N ASN A 982 22.40 19.92 -4.37
CA ASN A 982 23.67 20.65 -4.38
C ASN A 982 23.64 21.83 -5.34
N TYR A 983 23.05 21.65 -6.50
CA TYR A 983 22.91 22.72 -7.48
C TYR A 983 22.08 23.90 -6.94
N LEU A 984 20.94 23.62 -6.31
CA LEU A 984 20.06 24.65 -5.74
C LEU A 984 20.70 25.36 -4.54
N ILE A 985 21.37 24.63 -3.64
CA ILE A 985 22.02 25.19 -2.45
C ILE A 985 23.17 26.12 -2.85
N ASN A 986 24.08 25.66 -3.71
CA ASN A 986 25.22 26.46 -4.17
C ASN A 986 24.76 27.69 -4.97
N TRP A 987 23.70 27.55 -5.76
CA TRP A 987 23.08 28.69 -6.43
C TRP A 987 22.46 29.67 -5.42
N GLY A 988 21.80 29.17 -4.37
CA GLY A 988 21.28 29.96 -3.26
C GLY A 988 22.37 30.77 -2.54
N LEU A 989 23.53 30.15 -2.26
CA LEU A 989 24.68 30.81 -1.63
C LEU A 989 25.25 31.97 -2.46
N SER A 990 25.07 31.94 -3.79
CA SER A 990 25.46 33.05 -4.66
C SER A 990 24.48 34.24 -4.62
N LEU A 991 23.29 34.07 -4.03
CA LEU A 991 22.20 35.04 -4.06
C LEU A 991 21.90 35.67 -2.71
N VAL A 992 21.99 34.91 -1.63
CA VAL A 992 21.63 35.33 -0.27
C VAL A 992 22.71 34.93 0.73
N SER A 993 22.60 35.41 1.96
CA SER A 993 23.55 35.03 3.02
C SER A 993 23.51 33.52 3.34
N PRO A 994 24.62 32.91 3.78
CA PRO A 994 24.66 31.48 4.14
C PRO A 994 23.62 31.12 5.21
N LEU A 995 23.41 32.04 6.14
CA LEU A 995 22.43 31.90 7.20
C LEU A 995 20.98 31.91 6.65
N ALA A 996 20.71 32.66 5.59
CA ALA A 996 19.41 32.64 4.92
C ALA A 996 19.17 31.32 4.16
N VAL A 997 20.21 30.75 3.53
CA VAL A 997 20.14 29.40 2.92
C VAL A 997 19.88 28.34 3.99
N ARG A 998 20.57 28.40 5.14
CA ARG A 998 20.29 27.50 6.27
C ARG A 998 18.88 27.62 6.81
N GLY A 999 18.38 28.85 6.98
CA GLY A 999 17.01 29.07 7.40
C GLY A 999 15.98 28.42 6.47
N ALA A 1000 16.26 28.39 5.16
CA ALA A 1000 15.40 27.70 4.20
C ALA A 1000 15.48 26.17 4.35
N GLU A 1001 16.67 25.60 4.59
CA GLU A 1001 16.84 24.16 4.80
C GLU A 1001 16.24 23.66 6.11
N LEU A 1002 16.16 24.49 7.15
CA LEU A 1002 15.47 24.15 8.40
C LEU A 1002 13.97 23.84 8.22
N LEU A 1003 13.35 24.29 7.12
CA LEU A 1003 11.98 23.93 6.77
C LEU A 1003 11.84 22.46 6.34
N ILE A 1004 12.95 21.73 6.18
CA ILE A 1004 12.96 20.27 6.05
C ILE A 1004 12.26 19.61 7.22
N ILE A 1005 12.53 20.04 8.45
CA ILE A 1005 11.97 19.38 9.64
C ILE A 1005 10.42 19.35 9.62
N PRO A 1006 9.71 20.47 9.42
CA PRO A 1006 8.25 20.42 9.26
C PRO A 1006 7.79 19.70 8.00
N ALA A 1007 8.55 19.71 6.91
CA ALA A 1007 8.18 19.01 5.69
C ALA A 1007 8.31 17.48 5.82
N THR A 1008 9.34 16.99 6.50
CA THR A 1008 9.53 15.58 6.84
C THR A 1008 8.40 15.10 7.73
N LEU A 1009 7.99 15.88 8.75
CA LEU A 1009 6.85 15.47 9.56
C LEU A 1009 5.52 15.48 8.78
N LEU A 1010 5.28 16.46 7.91
CA LEU A 1010 4.11 16.41 7.03
C LEU A 1010 4.14 15.16 6.15
N PHE A 1011 5.33 14.78 5.66
CA PHE A 1011 5.51 13.51 4.98
C PHE A 1011 5.21 12.32 5.91
N ASP A 1012 5.69 12.30 7.15
CA ASP A 1012 5.39 11.21 8.10
C ASP A 1012 3.89 11.14 8.46
N ILE A 1013 3.18 12.27 8.55
CA ILE A 1013 1.72 12.31 8.79
C ILE A 1013 0.96 11.80 7.55
N PHE A 1014 1.27 12.31 6.36
CA PHE A 1014 0.49 12.00 5.16
C PHE A 1014 0.89 10.67 4.51
N VAL A 1015 2.14 10.24 4.69
CA VAL A 1015 2.72 9.04 4.09
C VAL A 1015 2.84 7.93 5.12
N LYS A 1016 3.47 8.18 6.27
CA LYS A 1016 3.65 7.17 7.33
C LYS A 1016 2.44 7.09 8.30
N LYS A 1017 1.40 7.92 8.12
CA LYS A 1017 0.20 8.02 8.97
C LYS A 1017 0.50 8.21 10.47
N VAL A 1018 1.62 8.84 10.79
CA VAL A 1018 2.03 9.08 12.19
C VAL A 1018 1.08 10.10 12.84
N VAL A 1019 0.61 9.79 14.05
CA VAL A 1019 -0.25 10.70 14.82
C VAL A 1019 0.58 11.89 15.28
N PHE A 1020 0.17 13.08 14.87
CA PHE A 1020 0.87 14.32 15.17
C PHE A 1020 0.92 14.58 16.68
N PRO A 1021 2.10 14.49 17.33
CA PRO A 1021 2.17 14.71 18.76
C PRO A 1021 2.06 16.21 19.01
N ALA A 1022 0.99 16.63 19.69
CA ALA A 1022 0.69 18.05 19.94
C ALA A 1022 1.84 18.81 20.63
N ILE A 1023 2.71 18.09 21.35
CA ILE A 1023 3.92 18.63 21.99
C ILE A 1023 4.98 19.13 20.99
N SER A 1024 4.93 18.70 19.72
CA SER A 1024 5.86 19.15 18.66
C SER A 1024 5.49 20.50 18.04
N ILE A 1025 4.23 20.95 18.19
CA ILE A 1025 3.70 22.21 17.62
C ILE A 1025 4.57 23.44 17.98
N PRO A 1026 4.96 23.66 19.25
CA PRO A 1026 5.76 24.83 19.62
C PRO A 1026 7.11 24.86 18.88
N GLY A 1027 7.74 23.69 18.69
CA GLY A 1027 9.00 23.56 17.96
C GLY A 1027 8.87 24.02 16.50
N PHE A 1028 7.80 23.59 15.81
CA PHE A 1028 7.53 24.03 14.43
C PHE A 1028 7.25 25.51 14.30
N LEU A 1029 6.44 26.05 15.22
CA LEU A 1029 6.17 27.48 15.25
C LEU A 1029 7.47 28.27 15.40
N PHE A 1030 8.39 27.84 16.27
CA PHE A 1030 9.69 28.48 16.41
C PHE A 1030 10.54 28.45 15.13
N ILE A 1031 10.56 27.33 14.40
CA ILE A 1031 11.26 27.25 13.10
C ILE A 1031 10.64 28.23 12.09
N ILE A 1032 9.32 28.25 11.96
CA ILE A 1032 8.61 29.13 11.02
C ILE A 1032 8.84 30.61 11.39
N PHE A 1033 8.70 30.98 12.67
CA PHE A 1033 8.96 32.34 13.13
C PHE A 1033 10.42 32.75 12.91
N GLY A 1034 11.38 31.88 13.23
CA GLY A 1034 12.80 32.10 12.97
C GLY A 1034 13.08 32.39 11.49
N PHE A 1035 12.46 31.61 10.58
CA PHE A 1035 12.58 31.77 9.13
C PHE A 1035 11.97 33.08 8.64
N LEU A 1036 10.77 33.43 9.10
CA LEU A 1036 10.10 34.68 8.73
C LEU A 1036 10.90 35.90 9.17
N ILE A 1037 11.46 35.89 10.38
CA ILE A 1037 12.34 36.96 10.87
C ILE A 1037 13.60 37.03 10.00
N MET A 1038 14.22 35.89 9.66
CA MET A 1038 15.42 35.85 8.82
C MET A 1038 15.15 36.43 7.43
N MET A 1039 14.03 36.05 6.81
CA MET A 1039 13.60 36.57 5.50
C MET A 1039 13.28 38.06 5.54
N PHE A 1040 12.69 38.54 6.64
CA PHE A 1040 12.46 39.96 6.85
C PHE A 1040 13.79 40.74 6.91
N VAL A 1041 14.76 40.24 7.67
CA VAL A 1041 16.09 40.85 7.80
C VAL A 1041 16.83 40.87 6.46
N GLU A 1042 16.84 39.75 5.74
CA GLU A 1042 17.52 39.65 4.44
C GLU A 1042 16.89 40.61 3.42
N ASN A 1043 15.56 40.72 3.38
CA ASN A 1043 14.86 41.66 2.52
C ASN A 1043 15.21 43.13 2.85
N ILE A 1044 15.34 43.49 4.12
CA ILE A 1044 15.82 44.82 4.52
C ILE A 1044 17.25 45.06 4.05
N GLN A 1045 18.14 44.09 4.24
CA GLN A 1045 19.55 44.20 3.84
C GLN A 1045 19.70 44.30 2.32
N LEU A 1046 18.93 43.52 1.56
CA LEU A 1046 18.89 43.59 0.10
C LEU A 1046 18.40 44.96 -0.39
N LYS A 1047 17.32 45.50 0.20
CA LYS A 1047 16.85 46.86 -0.12
C LYS A 1047 17.90 47.93 0.19
N ARG A 1048 18.63 47.79 1.31
CA ARG A 1048 19.75 48.69 1.65
C ARG A 1048 20.88 48.58 0.62
N ARG A 1049 21.34 47.37 0.29
CA ARG A 1049 22.39 47.12 -0.73
C ARG A 1049 21.99 47.69 -2.10
N GLN A 1050 20.73 47.52 -2.50
CA GLN A 1050 20.21 48.09 -3.75
C GLN A 1050 20.21 49.62 -3.73
N ARG A 1051 19.78 50.24 -2.63
CA ARG A 1051 19.83 51.70 -2.47
C ARG A 1051 21.27 52.22 -2.50
N THR A 1052 22.21 51.56 -1.82
CA THR A 1052 23.63 51.95 -1.82
C THR A 1052 24.26 51.79 -3.20
N LYS A 1053 23.98 50.70 -3.93
CA LYS A 1053 24.44 50.53 -5.33
C LYS A 1053 23.84 51.58 -6.26
N HIS A 1054 22.58 51.93 -6.07
CA HIS A 1054 21.92 52.95 -6.88
C HIS A 1054 22.47 54.35 -6.56
N GLN A 1055 22.76 54.65 -5.29
CA GLN A 1055 23.47 55.85 -4.86
C GLN A 1055 24.92 55.89 -5.38
N GLN A 1056 25.64 54.76 -5.38
CA GLN A 1056 26.99 54.65 -5.95
C GLN A 1056 26.98 54.85 -7.46
N GLN A 1057 26.03 54.25 -8.20
CA GLN A 1057 25.86 54.47 -9.63
C GLN A 1057 25.46 55.91 -9.94
N GLN A 1058 24.55 56.52 -9.17
CA GLN A 1058 24.21 57.94 -9.31
C GLN A 1058 25.38 58.86 -8.95
N SER A 1059 26.22 58.49 -7.97
CA SER A 1059 27.43 59.23 -7.62
C SER A 1059 28.54 59.09 -8.67
N HIS A 1060 28.69 57.92 -9.29
CA HIS A 1060 29.58 57.70 -10.43
C HIS A 1060 29.10 58.41 -11.69
N GLN A 1061 27.78 58.46 -11.93
CA GLN A 1061 27.20 59.27 -13.00
C GLN A 1061 27.34 60.78 -12.73
N ARG A 1062 27.26 61.22 -11.46
CA ARG A 1062 27.53 62.61 -11.06
C ARG A 1062 29.02 62.98 -11.11
N MET A 1063 29.93 62.07 -10.76
CA MET A 1063 31.37 62.25 -10.92
C MET A 1063 31.77 62.26 -12.39
N SER A 1064 31.21 61.35 -13.21
CA SER A 1064 31.47 61.36 -14.65
C SER A 1064 30.81 62.53 -15.38
N SER A 1065 29.79 63.19 -14.79
CA SER A 1065 29.27 64.45 -15.32
C SER A 1065 30.07 65.66 -14.85
N LEU A 1066 30.66 65.63 -13.64
CA LEU A 1066 31.56 66.68 -13.14
C LEU A 1066 32.92 66.71 -13.88
N ASP A 1067 33.40 65.56 -14.37
CA ASP A 1067 34.61 65.48 -15.21
C ASP A 1067 34.37 65.90 -16.68
N VAL A 1068 33.11 66.09 -17.09
CA VAL A 1068 32.74 66.51 -18.47
C VAL A 1068 32.45 68.01 -18.55
N ASP A 1069 32.17 68.68 -17.42
CA ASP A 1069 31.87 70.13 -17.37
C ASP A 1069 33.09 71.02 -17.09
N ASN A 1070 34.31 70.49 -17.09
CA ASN A 1070 35.52 71.26 -16.76
C ASN A 1070 36.61 71.24 -17.84
N THR A 1071 36.20 71.36 -19.10
CA THR A 1071 37.07 71.78 -20.20
C THR A 1071 36.63 73.13 -20.74
N ASP A 1072 36.90 74.20 -20.00
CA ASP A 1072 37.33 75.46 -20.62
C ASP A 1072 38.09 76.38 -19.63
N ASN A 1073 39.36 76.61 -19.98
CA ASN A 1073 40.32 77.64 -19.56
C ASN A 1073 40.09 78.46 -18.26
N THR A 1074 40.94 78.21 -17.24
CA THR A 1074 42.04 79.12 -16.79
C THR A 1074 42.82 78.50 -15.60
N ASN A 1075 44.10 78.88 -15.46
CA ASN A 1075 45.15 78.34 -14.58
C ASN A 1075 44.86 78.26 -13.05
N PRO A 1076 45.64 77.46 -12.28
CA PRO A 1076 45.20 76.80 -11.04
C PRO A 1076 45.52 77.57 -9.75
N PRO A 1077 44.98 77.14 -8.59
CA PRO A 1077 45.82 77.11 -7.40
C PRO A 1077 45.81 75.76 -6.66
N THR A 1078 47.04 75.27 -6.56
CA THR A 1078 47.66 74.31 -5.65
C THR A 1078 47.16 74.32 -4.19
N LEU A 1079 45.92 73.86 -3.92
CA LEU A 1079 45.46 73.61 -2.54
C LEU A 1079 44.73 72.27 -2.32
N SER A 1080 44.27 71.59 -3.37
CA SER A 1080 43.41 70.39 -3.23
C SER A 1080 44.16 69.08 -2.95
N LEU A 1081 45.43 68.96 -3.34
CA LEU A 1081 46.17 67.70 -3.24
C LEU A 1081 46.62 67.33 -1.81
N LYS A 1082 46.73 68.30 -0.89
CA LYS A 1082 47.02 68.01 0.52
C LYS A 1082 45.78 67.58 1.29
N ILE A 1083 44.60 68.11 0.95
CA ILE A 1083 43.33 67.75 1.59
C ILE A 1083 42.85 66.38 1.11
N ILE A 1084 43.04 66.06 -0.18
CA ILE A 1084 42.69 64.74 -0.74
C ILE A 1084 43.59 63.64 -0.14
N ASN A 1085 44.89 63.89 0.06
CA ASN A 1085 45.78 62.92 0.71
C ASN A 1085 45.58 62.82 2.23
N PHE A 1086 45.06 63.86 2.90
CA PHE A 1086 44.68 63.81 4.31
C PHE A 1086 43.40 62.98 4.52
N MET A 1087 42.40 63.14 3.64
CA MET A 1087 41.14 62.37 3.68
C MET A 1087 41.36 60.89 3.32
N ARG A 1088 42.33 60.57 2.46
CA ARG A 1088 42.65 59.18 2.09
C ARG A 1088 43.37 58.39 3.19
N ARG A 1089 44.02 59.07 4.15
CA ARG A 1089 44.76 58.43 5.26
C ARG A 1089 43.92 58.15 6.50
N ASN A 1090 42.75 58.78 6.66
CA ASN A 1090 41.88 58.62 7.84
C ASN A 1090 40.64 57.74 7.59
N LEU A 1091 40.59 57.02 6.47
CA LEU A 1091 39.52 56.06 6.10
C LEU A 1091 40.13 54.70 5.71
N VAL A 1092 40.97 54.14 6.59
CA VAL A 1092 41.37 52.72 6.61
C VAL A 1092 40.72 52.05 7.81
#